data_AF-A0A9P6JBW2-F1
#
_entry.id   AF-A0A9P6JBW2-F1
#
_cell.length_a   1.000
_cell.length_b   1.000
_cell.length_c   1.000
_cell.angle_alpha   90.00
_cell.angle_beta   90.00
_cell.angle_gamma   90.00
#
_symmetry.space_group_name_H-M   'P 1'
#
loop_
_entity.id
_entity.type
_entity.pdbx_description
1 polymer ?
#
loop_
_entity_poly.entity_id
_entity_poly.type
_entity_poly.pdbx_seq_one_letter_code
_entity_poly.pdbx_strand_id
1 'polypeptide(L)'
;MHECQSFRIAGATTDIKTIDVDNLDGQHVVYWEDIEQVYPGVGHVCNGSSVVKLLRDSDRSRLVPHCIKYHSGVTLDVVLVASTVEGAVVNPPARPLGLPSIVDTVVQGLQVTSAFQRASISGTPLDTVPTIPVTPKPVRSSHQIMEFASQTDIAPDGHAHLRELSSYMMFMVKLQVVDNQQEIFIDEQEVFTDNQEAELEMENLKEQVEAYQDAIQHVKAVGATLFPSQEDADVEQEAFNQSHNHEQEVMMHLDKQNLAKLEEIYQLQNQIVAMKDALEQEESKAAEKRTAIVDCVQALLTKTLEQQDSSIPRLFMVLPQNPSEWDSATLFSNKFRLYFLCECEEHTKSSDSNSKMPHHIHITQHEGYEISRALEFFQQYGLYVLAILEMLRYNVPVAGMTAPPISDLIIADFPNKACDSLQQFQDRIQVGIDLVIRHKSVLCSVFGSDIHDSAGPTDDKGVLLDGDLSKLDSYLKGTSKSEMLGGLYRLTTEKRQLRWVCIDHYREIYPEVAVNELRRVMNSLGGSLDEDNRLVKVDLGSRELAEPFYAVLANAIFVLELHIVLDWECTASDIQALESALGNSKVSSLRLDLRRTKLSTEFLSTFAQRGVVLRIERLPNMKMVHIVLSPQLTDAQRRMR
;
A
#
# COMPACT_ATOMS: atom_id res chain seq x y z
N MET A 1 -56.20 -22.78 6.85
CA MET A 1 -54.97 -23.56 7.01
C MET A 1 -53.82 -22.58 6.88
N HIS A 2 -52.75 -22.73 7.64
CA HIS A 2 -51.55 -21.92 7.39
C HIS A 2 -50.96 -22.37 6.05
N GLU A 3 -50.68 -21.43 5.17
CA GLU A 3 -49.98 -21.71 3.93
C GLU A 3 -48.49 -21.66 4.23
N CYS A 4 -47.74 -22.65 3.75
CA CYS A 4 -46.30 -22.73 3.94
C CYS A 4 -45.60 -22.90 2.59
N GLN A 5 -44.43 -22.29 2.44
CA GLN A 5 -43.53 -22.48 1.31
C GLN A 5 -42.53 -23.59 1.62
N SER A 6 -42.42 -24.56 0.71
CA SER A 6 -41.40 -25.62 0.82
C SER A 6 -40.07 -25.16 0.22
N PHE A 7 -38.98 -25.47 0.91
CA PHE A 7 -37.60 -25.22 0.52
C PHE A 7 -36.75 -26.47 0.73
N ARG A 8 -35.65 -26.63 -0.02
CA ARG A 8 -34.60 -27.64 0.21
C ARG A 8 -33.25 -27.08 -0.20
N ILE A 9 -32.14 -27.64 0.28
CA ILE A 9 -30.80 -27.25 -0.20
C ILE A 9 -30.62 -27.74 -1.65
N ALA A 10 -30.07 -26.90 -2.53
CA ALA A 10 -29.84 -27.24 -3.93
C ALA A 10 -28.98 -28.51 -4.07
N GLY A 11 -29.50 -29.52 -4.77
CA GLY A 11 -28.87 -30.84 -4.92
C GLY A 11 -29.19 -31.86 -3.82
N ALA A 12 -29.79 -31.46 -2.70
CA ALA A 12 -30.33 -32.38 -1.70
C ALA A 12 -31.75 -32.82 -2.10
N THR A 13 -32.05 -34.12 -1.99
CA THR A 13 -33.35 -34.70 -2.40
C THR A 13 -34.32 -34.96 -1.25
N THR A 14 -33.86 -34.93 0.01
CA THR A 14 -34.62 -35.43 1.17
C THR A 14 -34.89 -34.42 2.29
N ASP A 15 -34.07 -33.36 2.43
CA ASP A 15 -34.27 -32.36 3.48
C ASP A 15 -35.12 -31.19 2.96
N ILE A 16 -36.45 -31.35 3.08
CA ILE A 16 -37.42 -30.31 2.73
C ILE A 16 -37.93 -29.69 4.03
N LYS A 17 -37.74 -28.38 4.20
CA LYS A 17 -38.32 -27.59 5.30
C LYS A 17 -39.39 -26.65 4.78
N THR A 18 -40.40 -26.40 5.61
CA THR A 18 -41.50 -25.49 5.31
C THR A 18 -41.38 -24.24 6.17
N ILE A 19 -41.55 -23.08 5.54
CA ILE A 19 -41.61 -21.76 6.20
C ILE A 19 -43.01 -21.20 6.00
N ASP A 20 -43.57 -20.55 7.02
CA ASP A 20 -44.91 -19.95 6.92
C ASP A 20 -44.93 -18.80 5.89
N VAL A 21 -46.12 -18.55 5.35
CA VAL A 21 -46.36 -17.56 4.29
C VAL A 21 -47.19 -16.41 4.85
N ASP A 22 -46.61 -15.22 4.84
CA ASP A 22 -47.28 -13.99 5.21
C ASP A 22 -48.06 -13.36 4.05
N ASN A 23 -48.96 -12.44 4.36
CA ASN A 23 -49.71 -11.66 3.39
C ASN A 23 -49.37 -10.18 3.50
N LEU A 24 -48.67 -9.65 2.49
CA LEU A 24 -48.27 -8.25 2.38
C LEU A 24 -49.04 -7.62 1.21
N ASP A 25 -49.90 -6.65 1.49
CA ASP A 25 -50.74 -5.93 0.51
C ASP A 25 -51.57 -6.84 -0.42
N GLY A 26 -52.05 -7.98 0.09
CA GLY A 26 -52.81 -8.97 -0.68
C GLY A 26 -51.95 -9.97 -1.45
N GLN A 27 -50.62 -9.85 -1.39
CA GLN A 27 -49.69 -10.79 -1.99
C GLN A 27 -49.09 -11.71 -0.91
N HIS A 28 -49.12 -13.02 -1.20
CA HIS A 28 -48.47 -14.03 -0.38
C HIS A 28 -46.94 -13.98 -0.57
N VAL A 29 -46.20 -13.86 0.53
CA VAL A 29 -44.75 -13.64 0.58
C VAL A 29 -44.08 -14.52 1.65
N VAL A 30 -42.76 -14.70 1.52
CA VAL A 30 -41.91 -15.29 2.57
C VAL A 30 -40.77 -14.30 2.81
N TYR A 31 -40.51 -13.94 4.08
CA TYR A 31 -39.42 -13.03 4.41
C TYR A 31 -38.06 -13.72 4.27
N TRP A 32 -37.06 -12.95 3.87
CA TRP A 32 -35.70 -13.44 3.67
C TRP A 32 -35.05 -13.85 5.00
N GLU A 33 -35.36 -13.13 6.08
CA GLU A 33 -34.87 -13.39 7.43
C GLU A 33 -35.29 -14.78 7.93
N ASP A 34 -36.52 -15.22 7.64
CA ASP A 34 -36.99 -16.58 7.97
C ASP A 34 -36.25 -17.65 7.15
N ILE A 35 -36.00 -17.37 5.86
CA ILE A 35 -35.22 -18.28 4.99
C ILE A 35 -33.79 -18.41 5.51
N GLU A 36 -33.16 -17.30 5.92
CA GLU A 36 -31.81 -17.27 6.48
C GLU A 36 -31.74 -17.93 7.87
N GLN A 37 -32.78 -17.80 8.71
CA GLN A 37 -32.88 -18.50 9.99
C GLN A 37 -32.94 -20.03 9.80
N VAL A 38 -33.65 -20.50 8.77
CA VAL A 38 -33.80 -21.94 8.46
C VAL A 38 -32.61 -22.50 7.67
N TYR A 39 -31.94 -21.65 6.88
CA TYR A 39 -30.78 -21.96 6.05
C TYR A 39 -29.67 -20.88 6.19
N PRO A 40 -28.89 -20.89 7.28
CA PRO A 40 -27.83 -19.90 7.50
C PRO A 40 -26.80 -19.89 6.36
N GLY A 41 -26.48 -18.70 5.87
CA GLY A 41 -25.60 -18.53 4.71
C GLY A 41 -26.28 -18.70 3.34
N VAL A 42 -27.61 -18.64 3.26
CA VAL A 42 -28.34 -18.56 1.99
C VAL A 42 -27.84 -17.39 1.14
N GLY A 43 -27.38 -17.68 -0.08
CA GLY A 43 -26.97 -16.66 -1.05
C GLY A 43 -28.10 -16.28 -2.00
N HIS A 44 -28.79 -17.28 -2.53
CA HIS A 44 -29.95 -17.08 -3.39
C HIS A 44 -30.90 -18.28 -3.37
N VAL A 45 -32.15 -18.06 -3.77
CA VAL A 45 -33.18 -19.08 -3.90
C VAL A 45 -33.51 -19.28 -5.38
N CYS A 46 -33.72 -20.52 -5.79
CA CYS A 46 -34.01 -20.94 -7.15
C CYS A 46 -35.36 -21.67 -7.25
N ASN A 47 -36.02 -21.53 -8.39
CA ASN A 47 -37.15 -22.33 -8.82
C ASN A 47 -36.71 -23.08 -10.08
N GLY A 48 -36.23 -24.30 -9.91
CA GLY A 48 -35.49 -25.02 -10.95
C GLY A 48 -34.24 -24.25 -11.39
N SER A 49 -34.11 -23.95 -12.68
CA SER A 49 -32.98 -23.21 -13.24
C SER A 49 -33.10 -21.67 -13.14
N SER A 50 -34.14 -21.15 -12.49
CA SER A 50 -34.42 -19.70 -12.43
C SER A 50 -34.25 -19.14 -11.02
N VAL A 51 -33.40 -18.13 -10.84
CA VAL A 51 -33.25 -17.44 -9.55
C VAL A 51 -34.52 -16.67 -9.21
N VAL A 52 -35.08 -16.95 -8.02
CA VAL A 52 -36.21 -16.22 -7.44
C VAL A 52 -35.71 -14.85 -6.98
N LYS A 53 -36.28 -13.80 -7.55
CA LYS A 53 -35.88 -12.42 -7.24
C LYS A 53 -36.61 -11.93 -5.98
N LEU A 54 -35.88 -11.19 -5.14
CA LEU A 54 -36.48 -10.37 -4.08
C LEU A 54 -37.52 -9.42 -4.69
N LEU A 55 -38.62 -9.23 -3.96
CA LEU A 55 -39.70 -8.34 -4.35
C LEU A 55 -39.24 -6.88 -4.35
N ARG A 56 -39.88 -6.10 -5.23
CA ARG A 56 -39.62 -4.68 -5.43
C ARG A 56 -40.92 -3.93 -5.51
N ASP A 57 -40.89 -2.67 -5.07
CA ASP A 57 -42.00 -1.73 -5.22
C ASP A 57 -42.17 -1.22 -6.67
N SER A 58 -43.12 -0.30 -6.86
CA SER A 58 -43.36 0.39 -8.14
C SER A 58 -42.15 1.16 -8.67
N ASP A 59 -41.30 1.66 -7.76
CA ASP A 59 -40.12 2.46 -8.07
C ASP A 59 -38.87 1.60 -8.32
N ARG A 60 -39.05 0.27 -8.25
CA ARG A 60 -38.03 -0.79 -8.41
C ARG A 60 -37.02 -0.87 -7.25
N SER A 61 -37.27 -0.21 -6.13
CA SER A 61 -36.50 -0.43 -4.89
C SER A 61 -36.84 -1.80 -4.31
N ARG A 62 -35.91 -2.45 -3.63
CA ARG A 62 -36.22 -3.71 -2.92
C ARG A 62 -37.12 -3.40 -1.74
N LEU A 63 -38.14 -4.23 -1.50
CA LEU A 63 -38.94 -4.12 -0.28
C LEU A 63 -38.07 -4.42 0.95
N VAL A 64 -38.30 -3.68 2.04
CA VAL A 64 -37.64 -3.85 3.33
C VAL A 64 -38.73 -4.03 4.40
N PRO A 65 -38.73 -5.13 5.18
CA PRO A 65 -37.79 -6.25 5.14
C PRO A 65 -37.84 -7.03 3.81
N HIS A 66 -36.70 -7.60 3.43
CA HIS A 66 -36.55 -8.34 2.18
C HIS A 66 -37.47 -9.56 2.16
N CYS A 67 -38.14 -9.80 1.03
CA CYS A 67 -39.05 -10.94 0.87
C CYS A 67 -39.07 -11.46 -0.57
N ILE A 68 -39.50 -12.72 -0.75
CA ILE A 68 -39.78 -13.35 -2.05
C ILE A 68 -41.27 -13.66 -2.18
N LYS A 69 -41.73 -13.83 -3.42
CA LYS A 69 -43.11 -14.25 -3.70
C LYS A 69 -43.33 -15.71 -3.33
N TYR A 70 -44.50 -16.03 -2.77
CA TYR A 70 -44.94 -17.40 -2.57
C TYR A 70 -45.14 -18.17 -3.90
N HIS A 71 -44.64 -19.40 -3.95
CA HIS A 71 -44.71 -20.32 -5.08
C HIS A 71 -45.47 -21.60 -4.67
N SER A 72 -46.81 -21.51 -4.67
CA SER A 72 -47.69 -22.60 -4.24
C SER A 72 -47.42 -23.93 -4.99
N GLY A 73 -47.32 -25.02 -4.23
CA GLY A 73 -47.07 -26.37 -4.74
C GLY A 73 -45.65 -26.64 -5.25
N VAL A 74 -44.73 -25.67 -5.15
CA VAL A 74 -43.33 -25.79 -5.59
C VAL A 74 -42.40 -25.91 -4.38
N THR A 75 -41.39 -26.78 -4.46
CA THR A 75 -40.22 -26.74 -3.55
C THR A 75 -39.13 -25.89 -4.17
N LEU A 76 -38.70 -24.85 -3.46
CA LEU A 76 -37.63 -23.96 -3.91
C LEU A 76 -36.25 -24.49 -3.49
N ASP A 77 -35.27 -24.36 -4.38
CA ASP A 77 -33.89 -24.78 -4.16
C ASP A 77 -33.09 -23.63 -3.53
N VAL A 78 -32.58 -23.83 -2.31
CA VAL A 78 -31.78 -22.86 -1.57
C VAL A 78 -30.31 -23.10 -1.90
N VAL A 79 -29.66 -22.11 -2.49
CA VAL A 79 -28.22 -22.13 -2.76
C VAL A 79 -27.52 -21.37 -1.64
N LEU A 80 -26.84 -22.13 -0.78
CA LEU A 80 -25.94 -21.56 0.23
C LEU A 80 -24.74 -20.93 -0.49
N VAL A 81 -24.33 -19.74 -0.08
CA VAL A 81 -22.95 -19.32 -0.35
C VAL A 81 -22.06 -20.32 0.37
N ALA A 82 -21.01 -20.79 -0.27
CA ALA A 82 -20.02 -21.61 0.40
C ALA A 82 -19.29 -20.75 1.44
N SER A 83 -19.84 -20.68 2.66
CA SER A 83 -19.12 -20.22 3.83
C SER A 83 -17.91 -21.14 3.98
N THR A 84 -16.72 -20.57 3.79
CA THR A 84 -15.44 -21.26 3.87
C THR A 84 -15.15 -21.64 5.31
N VAL A 85 -15.86 -22.67 5.79
CA VAL A 85 -15.69 -23.26 7.12
C VAL A 85 -14.70 -24.41 7.01
N GLU A 86 -13.57 -24.22 7.68
CA GLU A 86 -12.48 -25.19 7.83
C GLU A 86 -12.95 -26.49 8.49
N GLY A 87 -12.36 -27.62 8.12
CA GLY A 87 -12.08 -28.70 9.08
C GLY A 87 -13.19 -29.70 9.43
N ALA A 88 -13.65 -30.50 8.47
CA ALA A 88 -14.21 -31.82 8.76
C ALA A 88 -13.12 -32.90 8.63
N VAL A 89 -12.50 -33.28 9.75
CA VAL A 89 -11.48 -34.35 9.80
C VAL A 89 -12.13 -35.70 9.51
N VAL A 90 -11.99 -36.19 8.27
CA VAL A 90 -12.28 -37.57 7.90
C VAL A 90 -10.99 -38.38 7.98
N ASN A 91 -10.83 -39.16 9.05
CA ASN A 91 -9.71 -40.10 9.17
C ASN A 91 -9.82 -41.23 8.11
N PRO A 92 -8.83 -41.40 7.20
CA PRO A 92 -8.73 -42.61 6.41
C PRO A 92 -8.12 -43.77 7.23
N PRO A 93 -8.43 -45.04 6.91
CA PRO A 93 -8.00 -46.18 7.70
C PRO A 93 -6.51 -46.53 7.50
N ALA A 94 -5.86 -46.98 8.58
CA ALA A 94 -4.46 -47.37 8.56
C ALA A 94 -4.16 -48.57 7.65
N ARG A 95 -3.02 -48.51 6.94
CA ARG A 95 -2.36 -49.66 6.29
C ARG A 95 -0.82 -49.49 6.33
N PRO A 96 -0.03 -50.57 6.17
CA PRO A 96 1.05 -50.83 7.14
C PRO A 96 2.48 -50.65 6.62
N LEU A 97 3.40 -50.69 7.58
CA LEU A 97 4.86 -50.65 7.48
C LEU A 97 5.47 -51.61 6.44
N GLY A 98 6.55 -51.16 5.79
CA GLY A 98 7.46 -51.96 4.96
C GLY A 98 8.87 -51.33 4.93
N LEU A 99 9.81 -51.97 5.62
CA LEU A 99 11.27 -51.70 5.76
C LEU A 99 12.07 -51.88 4.44
N PRO A 100 13.42 -51.66 4.38
CA PRO A 100 14.36 -51.11 5.37
C PRO A 100 15.35 -50.02 4.89
N SER A 101 16.10 -49.47 5.86
CA SER A 101 17.34 -48.67 5.75
C SER A 101 18.57 -49.47 5.27
N ILE A 102 19.64 -48.78 4.80
CA ILE A 102 21.04 -49.24 4.86
C ILE A 102 22.05 -48.05 4.94
N VAL A 103 22.81 -48.02 6.06
CA VAL A 103 24.21 -47.57 6.30
C VAL A 103 24.60 -46.08 6.07
N ASP A 104 25.05 -45.26 7.05
CA ASP A 104 26.23 -45.27 7.99
C ASP A 104 27.56 -44.74 7.37
N THR A 105 28.49 -43.98 8.01
CA THR A 105 28.68 -43.39 9.39
C THR A 105 29.68 -42.19 9.36
N VAL A 106 29.89 -41.55 10.54
CA VAL A 106 30.95 -40.60 11.04
C VAL A 106 30.93 -39.16 10.50
N VAL A 107 31.46 -38.11 11.19
CA VAL A 107 32.35 -37.98 12.39
C VAL A 107 31.64 -37.19 13.54
N GLN A 108 32.37 -36.75 14.60
CA GLN A 108 31.92 -35.98 15.78
C GLN A 108 32.55 -34.56 15.85
N GLY A 109 31.98 -33.63 16.64
CA GLY A 109 32.70 -32.43 17.09
C GLY A 109 31.93 -31.47 18.02
N LEU A 110 32.36 -31.38 19.28
CA LEU A 110 32.12 -30.27 20.25
C LEU A 110 30.67 -29.92 20.69
N GLN A 111 30.29 -30.43 21.87
CA GLN A 111 29.33 -29.75 22.76
C GLN A 111 30.08 -28.93 23.81
N VAL A 112 29.63 -27.70 24.07
CA VAL A 112 30.03 -26.92 25.26
C VAL A 112 28.81 -26.74 26.16
N THR A 113 28.94 -27.15 27.42
CA THR A 113 27.91 -27.02 28.44
C THR A 113 27.95 -25.67 29.12
N SER A 114 26.81 -25.01 29.31
CA SER A 114 26.63 -24.05 30.40
C SER A 114 25.30 -24.28 31.11
N ALA A 115 25.37 -24.56 32.41
CA ALA A 115 24.20 -24.70 33.27
C ALA A 115 24.01 -23.43 34.10
N PHE A 116 22.77 -22.95 34.22
CA PHE A 116 22.37 -22.08 35.33
C PHE A 116 20.96 -22.48 35.79
N GLN A 117 20.79 -22.61 37.11
CA GLN A 117 19.57 -23.11 37.73
C GLN A 117 19.27 -22.32 39.01
N ARG A 118 17.98 -22.10 39.27
CA ARG A 118 17.38 -21.41 40.45
C ARG A 118 17.49 -19.87 40.41
N ALA A 119 16.56 -19.12 40.98
CA ALA A 119 15.52 -19.52 41.95
C ALA A 119 14.12 -18.95 41.65
N SER A 120 13.10 -19.74 41.99
CA SER A 120 11.72 -19.27 42.18
C SER A 120 11.48 -19.06 43.68
N ILE A 121 10.76 -18.00 44.07
CA ILE A 121 10.23 -17.82 45.42
C ILE A 121 8.76 -17.40 45.33
N SER A 122 7.91 -18.13 46.05
CA SER A 122 6.48 -17.86 46.23
C SER A 122 6.21 -17.21 47.60
N GLY A 123 5.26 -16.27 47.70
CA GLY A 123 4.82 -15.75 49.00
C GLY A 123 3.82 -14.59 48.94
N THR A 124 2.53 -14.92 48.99
CA THR A 124 1.39 -14.03 49.29
C THR A 124 1.22 -13.83 50.82
N PRO A 125 0.17 -13.14 51.33
CA PRO A 125 -0.33 -11.78 51.08
C PRO A 125 -0.52 -10.99 52.42
N LEU A 126 -0.92 -9.70 52.38
CA LEU A 126 -1.90 -9.12 53.35
C LEU A 126 -2.24 -7.63 53.07
N ASP A 127 -3.44 -7.24 53.50
CA ASP A 127 -4.04 -5.90 53.40
C ASP A 127 -3.34 -4.83 54.26
N THR A 128 -3.46 -3.55 53.88
CA THR A 128 -4.28 -2.59 54.65
C THR A 128 -4.41 -1.21 53.97
N VAL A 129 -5.62 -0.65 54.05
CA VAL A 129 -5.93 0.76 53.72
C VAL A 129 -5.66 1.64 54.95
N PRO A 130 -5.21 2.89 54.76
CA PRO A 130 -5.95 3.98 55.40
C PRO A 130 -6.16 5.20 54.49
N THR A 131 -7.27 5.89 54.74
CA THR A 131 -7.80 7.06 54.00
C THR A 131 -7.58 8.36 54.79
N ILE A 132 -7.81 9.54 54.18
CA ILE A 132 -8.04 10.88 54.79
C ILE A 132 -6.74 11.65 55.18
N PRO A 133 -6.66 13.02 55.12
CA PRO A 133 -7.61 14.04 54.62
C PRO A 133 -7.09 14.98 53.51
N VAL A 134 -8.04 15.63 52.83
CA VAL A 134 -7.85 16.91 52.12
C VAL A 134 -7.90 18.09 53.11
N THR A 135 -7.03 19.10 52.96
CA THR A 135 -7.35 20.52 53.27
C THR A 135 -6.51 21.49 52.42
N PRO A 136 -7.04 22.67 52.02
CA PRO A 136 -6.38 23.57 51.07
C PRO A 136 -5.69 24.77 51.74
N LYS A 137 -4.64 25.33 51.10
CA LYS A 137 -4.07 26.66 51.39
C LYS A 137 -3.46 27.30 50.12
N PRO A 138 -3.24 28.63 50.07
CA PRO A 138 -3.74 29.39 48.92
C PRO A 138 -2.68 30.23 48.18
N VAL A 139 -3.10 30.74 47.01
CA VAL A 139 -2.73 32.02 46.37
C VAL A 139 -1.25 32.43 46.43
N ARG A 140 -0.63 32.48 45.23
CA ARG A 140 0.19 33.64 44.88
C ARG A 140 0.03 34.03 43.42
N SER A 141 -0.39 35.27 43.23
CA SER A 141 -0.43 35.96 41.95
C SER A 141 0.97 36.27 41.43
N SER A 142 1.10 36.37 40.11
CA SER A 142 2.14 37.18 39.47
C SER A 142 1.53 37.76 38.20
N HIS A 143 1.49 39.08 38.13
CA HIS A 143 0.84 39.86 37.08
C HIS A 143 1.88 40.76 36.45
N GLN A 144 1.86 40.89 35.11
CA GLN A 144 2.68 41.84 34.34
C GLN A 144 4.20 41.49 34.34
N ILE A 145 5.02 41.84 33.34
CA ILE A 145 4.94 42.83 32.26
C ILE A 145 5.59 42.21 31.00
N MET A 146 5.00 42.34 29.81
CA MET A 146 5.49 43.26 28.76
C MET A 146 4.71 43.08 27.44
N GLU A 147 4.03 44.15 27.07
CA GLU A 147 3.39 44.36 25.77
C GLU A 147 4.40 45.08 24.88
N PHE A 148 4.75 44.49 23.73
CA PHE A 148 5.36 45.22 22.61
C PHE A 148 4.92 44.58 21.30
N ALA A 149 4.43 45.42 20.39
CA ALA A 149 3.88 45.00 19.11
C ALA A 149 4.89 45.12 17.97
N SER A 150 4.56 44.43 16.88
CA SER A 150 4.85 44.75 15.48
C SER A 150 6.16 44.25 14.84
N GLN A 151 6.01 43.90 13.55
CA GLN A 151 7.02 43.83 12.49
C GLN A 151 8.05 42.69 12.55
N THR A 152 7.69 41.58 11.89
CA THR A 152 8.64 40.84 11.03
C THR A 152 7.98 40.59 9.68
N ASP A 153 8.56 41.19 8.62
CA ASP A 153 8.24 40.83 7.24
C ASP A 153 8.77 39.42 6.96
N ILE A 154 7.91 38.52 6.48
CA ILE A 154 8.33 37.18 6.06
C ILE A 154 8.75 37.25 4.59
N ALA A 155 10.05 37.21 4.35
CA ALA A 155 10.61 37.02 3.02
C ALA A 155 10.34 35.60 2.49
N PRO A 156 10.12 35.42 1.17
CA PRO A 156 9.88 34.10 0.60
C PRO A 156 11.22 33.42 0.25
N ASP A 157 11.68 32.49 1.10
CA ASP A 157 12.82 31.64 0.77
C ASP A 157 12.48 30.14 0.85
N GLY A 158 11.77 29.67 -0.18
CA GLY A 158 11.43 28.26 -0.36
C GLY A 158 12.61 27.35 -0.76
N HIS A 159 13.83 27.88 -0.90
CA HIS A 159 14.98 27.09 -1.34
C HIS A 159 15.69 26.35 -0.20
N ALA A 160 15.52 26.76 1.06
CA ALA A 160 16.12 26.08 2.20
C ALA A 160 15.60 24.65 2.37
N HIS A 161 14.27 24.48 2.34
CA HIS A 161 13.62 23.19 2.61
C HIS A 161 13.88 22.13 1.52
N LEU A 162 14.08 22.57 0.26
CA LEU A 162 14.45 21.70 -0.86
C LEU A 162 15.91 21.22 -0.78
N ARG A 163 16.82 21.99 -0.18
CA ARG A 163 18.20 21.55 0.07
C ARG A 163 18.28 20.47 1.14
N GLU A 164 17.48 20.57 2.21
CA GLU A 164 17.44 19.54 3.25
C GLU A 164 16.86 18.22 2.73
N LEU A 165 15.78 18.28 1.95
CA LEU A 165 15.20 17.08 1.29
C LEU A 165 16.17 16.46 0.27
N SER A 166 16.89 17.27 -0.52
CA SER A 166 17.93 16.76 -1.42
C SER A 166 19.10 16.11 -0.68
N SER A 167 19.50 16.65 0.48
CA SER A 167 20.55 16.09 1.33
C SER A 167 20.11 14.77 1.97
N TYR A 168 18.86 14.68 2.43
CA TYR A 168 18.26 13.47 3.00
C TYR A 168 18.10 12.36 1.95
N MET A 169 17.66 12.69 0.73
CA MET A 169 17.61 11.71 -0.38
C MET A 169 19.00 11.21 -0.78
N MET A 170 20.01 12.09 -0.84
CA MET A 170 21.41 11.69 -1.05
C MET A 170 21.95 10.80 0.09
N PHE A 171 21.48 10.97 1.32
CA PHE A 171 21.83 10.12 2.45
C PHE A 171 21.17 8.73 2.36
N MET A 172 19.89 8.65 1.99
CA MET A 172 19.19 7.38 1.78
C MET A 172 19.78 6.58 0.61
N VAL A 173 20.11 7.24 -0.51
CA VAL A 173 20.81 6.59 -1.64
C VAL A 173 22.18 6.07 -1.22
N LYS A 174 22.91 6.80 -0.37
CA LYS A 174 24.19 6.31 0.18
C LYS A 174 24.04 5.11 1.11
N LEU A 175 23.02 5.07 1.97
CA LEU A 175 22.75 3.90 2.81
C LEU A 175 22.43 2.66 1.97
N GLN A 176 21.64 2.82 0.91
CA GLN A 176 21.28 1.72 0.02
C GLN A 176 22.44 1.23 -0.87
N VAL A 177 23.45 2.09 -1.12
CA VAL A 177 24.73 1.67 -1.70
C VAL A 177 25.59 0.94 -0.67
N VAL A 178 25.54 1.30 0.62
CA VAL A 178 26.31 0.64 1.68
C VAL A 178 25.85 -0.81 1.92
N ASP A 179 24.55 -1.09 1.91
CA ASP A 179 24.05 -2.46 2.07
C ASP A 179 24.49 -3.36 0.89
N ASN A 180 24.45 -2.88 -0.35
CA ASN A 180 24.97 -3.61 -1.51
C ASN A 180 26.51 -3.71 -1.52
N GLN A 181 27.21 -2.73 -0.95
CA GLN A 181 28.66 -2.82 -0.76
C GLN A 181 29.04 -3.84 0.30
N GLN A 182 28.15 -4.22 1.22
CA GLN A 182 28.50 -5.13 2.31
C GLN A 182 28.66 -6.59 1.87
N GLU A 183 28.00 -7.03 0.79
CA GLU A 183 28.28 -8.32 0.15
C GLU A 183 29.61 -8.27 -0.65
N ILE A 184 29.86 -7.17 -1.39
CA ILE A 184 31.11 -6.98 -2.15
C ILE A 184 32.34 -6.90 -1.21
N PHE A 185 32.18 -6.31 -0.02
CA PHE A 185 33.26 -6.17 0.96
C PHE A 185 33.70 -7.50 1.59
N ILE A 186 32.86 -8.55 1.52
CA ILE A 186 33.21 -9.90 1.99
C ILE A 186 34.12 -10.58 0.96
N ASP A 187 33.76 -10.54 -0.32
CA ASP A 187 34.62 -11.03 -1.43
C ASP A 187 35.95 -10.25 -1.51
N GLU A 188 35.93 -8.92 -1.33
CA GLU A 188 37.17 -8.11 -1.29
C GLU A 188 38.05 -8.45 -0.07
N GLN A 189 37.47 -8.86 1.07
CA GLN A 189 38.27 -9.29 2.23
C GLN A 189 38.97 -10.63 2.00
N GLU A 190 38.30 -11.59 1.37
CA GLU A 190 38.85 -12.93 1.09
C GLU A 190 40.02 -12.82 0.08
N VAL A 191 39.87 -12.01 -0.97
CA VAL A 191 40.94 -11.68 -1.93
C VAL A 191 42.10 -10.90 -1.28
N PHE A 192 41.84 -10.11 -0.23
CA PHE A 192 42.90 -9.41 0.50
C PHE A 192 43.70 -10.35 1.42
N THR A 193 43.05 -11.34 2.03
CA THR A 193 43.76 -12.37 2.84
C THR A 193 44.63 -13.27 1.98
N ASP A 194 44.15 -13.71 0.80
CA ASP A 194 44.93 -14.55 -0.11
C ASP A 194 46.19 -13.85 -0.62
N ASN A 195 46.09 -12.55 -0.95
CA ASN A 195 47.27 -11.74 -1.32
C ASN A 195 48.26 -11.58 -0.16
N GLN A 196 47.77 -11.43 1.07
CA GLN A 196 48.63 -11.29 2.24
C GLN A 196 49.38 -12.59 2.58
N GLU A 197 48.76 -13.75 2.37
CA GLU A 197 49.42 -15.05 2.55
C GLU A 197 50.47 -15.29 1.45
N ALA A 198 50.18 -14.90 0.20
CA ALA A 198 51.14 -14.96 -0.91
C ALA A 198 52.37 -14.04 -0.72
N GLU A 199 52.20 -12.82 -0.20
CA GLU A 199 53.34 -11.96 0.18
C GLU A 199 54.20 -12.60 1.28
N LEU A 200 53.58 -13.27 2.26
CA LEU A 200 54.28 -13.92 3.36
C LEU A 200 55.07 -15.16 2.90
N GLU A 201 54.53 -15.95 1.97
CA GLU A 201 55.26 -17.05 1.31
C GLU A 201 56.46 -16.53 0.51
N MET A 202 56.30 -15.41 -0.21
CA MET A 202 57.37 -14.82 -1.02
C MET A 202 58.54 -14.30 -0.16
N GLU A 203 58.27 -13.65 0.97
CA GLU A 203 59.33 -13.17 1.88
C GLU A 203 60.08 -14.35 2.55
N ASN A 204 59.38 -15.44 2.91
CA ASN A 204 59.99 -16.68 3.43
C ASN A 204 60.87 -17.38 2.38
N LEU A 205 60.41 -17.44 1.12
CA LEU A 205 61.22 -17.95 0.00
C LEU A 205 62.51 -17.15 -0.21
N LYS A 206 62.44 -15.83 -0.07
CA LYS A 206 63.60 -14.93 -0.17
C LYS A 206 64.60 -15.15 0.97
N GLU A 207 64.13 -15.28 2.21
CA GLU A 207 64.98 -15.59 3.38
C GLU A 207 65.70 -16.94 3.22
N GLN A 208 65.03 -17.96 2.65
CA GLN A 208 65.65 -19.24 2.31
C GLN A 208 66.74 -19.10 1.22
N VAL A 209 66.52 -18.29 0.19
CA VAL A 209 67.51 -18.07 -0.88
C VAL A 209 68.76 -17.38 -0.34
N GLU A 210 68.62 -16.39 0.54
CA GLU A 210 69.75 -15.72 1.19
C GLU A 210 70.57 -16.71 2.05
N ALA A 211 69.90 -17.56 2.84
CA ALA A 211 70.55 -18.61 3.64
C ALA A 211 71.32 -19.64 2.77
N TYR A 212 70.79 -20.01 1.60
CA TYR A 212 71.50 -20.87 0.64
C TYR A 212 72.73 -20.18 0.03
N GLN A 213 72.67 -18.88 -0.26
CA GLN A 213 73.80 -18.13 -0.79
C GLN A 213 74.95 -18.05 0.23
N ASP A 214 74.65 -17.80 1.51
CA ASP A 214 75.64 -17.80 2.58
C ASP A 214 76.30 -19.18 2.77
N ALA A 215 75.51 -20.27 2.69
CA ALA A 215 76.05 -21.63 2.73
C ALA A 215 77.03 -21.90 1.57
N ILE A 216 76.71 -21.45 0.35
CA ILE A 216 77.60 -21.57 -0.82
C ILE A 216 78.90 -20.77 -0.62
N GLN A 217 78.82 -19.55 -0.07
CA GLN A 217 80.03 -18.76 0.24
C GLN A 217 80.90 -19.44 1.32
N HIS A 218 80.28 -20.03 2.33
CA HIS A 218 81.00 -20.77 3.37
C HIS A 218 81.72 -22.01 2.80
N VAL A 219 81.08 -22.78 1.91
CA VAL A 219 81.71 -23.93 1.23
C VAL A 219 82.88 -23.48 0.37
N LYS A 220 82.75 -22.37 -0.39
CA LYS A 220 83.85 -21.79 -1.18
C LYS A 220 85.03 -21.36 -0.31
N ALA A 221 84.76 -20.74 0.85
CA ALA A 221 85.80 -20.33 1.79
C ALA A 221 86.54 -21.53 2.41
N VAL A 222 85.83 -22.61 2.76
CA VAL A 222 86.43 -23.84 3.30
C VAL A 222 87.27 -24.56 2.23
N GLY A 223 86.76 -24.71 1.00
CA GLY A 223 87.48 -25.35 -0.10
C GLY A 223 88.84 -24.70 -0.39
N ALA A 224 88.91 -23.37 -0.34
CA ALA A 224 90.14 -22.61 -0.54
C ALA A 224 91.24 -22.84 0.51
N THR A 225 90.94 -23.53 1.62
CA THR A 225 91.90 -23.79 2.72
C THR A 225 92.45 -25.21 2.79
N LEU A 226 91.90 -26.16 2.01
CA LEU A 226 92.14 -27.60 2.25
C LEU A 226 93.01 -28.33 1.20
N PHE A 227 93.19 -27.78 -0.01
CA PHE A 227 93.84 -28.53 -1.12
C PHE A 227 94.96 -27.75 -1.83
N PRO A 228 96.24 -28.08 -1.56
CA PRO A 228 97.39 -27.56 -2.30
C PRO A 228 98.20 -28.70 -2.98
N SER A 229 97.62 -29.40 -3.96
CA SER A 229 98.33 -30.39 -4.79
C SER A 229 97.77 -30.43 -6.22
N GLN A 230 98.66 -30.42 -7.21
CA GLN A 230 98.38 -29.89 -8.55
C GLN A 230 98.12 -30.95 -9.65
N GLU A 231 97.86 -32.21 -9.28
CA GLU A 231 97.66 -33.31 -10.26
C GLU A 231 96.27 -33.97 -10.24
N ASP A 232 95.43 -33.72 -9.23
CA ASP A 232 94.00 -34.13 -9.22
C ASP A 232 93.04 -33.04 -9.75
N ALA A 233 93.57 -31.83 -10.00
CA ALA A 233 92.79 -30.63 -10.30
C ALA A 233 91.97 -30.70 -11.60
N ASP A 234 92.46 -31.42 -12.63
CA ASP A 234 91.80 -31.47 -13.94
C ASP A 234 90.45 -32.25 -13.89
N VAL A 235 90.34 -33.28 -13.04
CA VAL A 235 89.11 -34.08 -12.88
C VAL A 235 88.08 -33.33 -12.05
N GLU A 236 88.51 -32.66 -10.96
CA GLU A 236 87.62 -31.80 -10.17
C GLU A 236 87.14 -30.58 -10.97
N GLN A 237 87.99 -29.99 -11.82
CA GLN A 237 87.61 -28.88 -12.68
C GLN A 237 86.55 -29.31 -13.73
N GLU A 238 86.64 -30.51 -14.29
CA GLU A 238 85.62 -31.02 -15.23
C GLU A 238 84.30 -31.32 -14.51
N ALA A 239 84.33 -31.93 -13.32
CA ALA A 239 83.14 -32.14 -12.49
C ALA A 239 82.48 -30.81 -12.04
N PHE A 240 83.29 -29.81 -11.67
CA PHE A 240 82.82 -28.47 -11.33
C PHE A 240 82.16 -27.79 -12.53
N ASN A 241 82.78 -27.88 -13.72
CA ASN A 241 82.21 -27.33 -14.95
C ASN A 241 80.88 -28.03 -15.33
N GLN A 242 80.76 -29.34 -15.14
CA GLN A 242 79.50 -30.07 -15.35
C GLN A 242 78.41 -29.67 -14.35
N SER A 243 78.75 -29.53 -13.06
CA SER A 243 77.83 -29.04 -12.03
C SER A 243 77.34 -27.63 -12.34
N HIS A 244 78.26 -26.73 -12.74
CA HIS A 244 77.92 -25.34 -13.06
C HIS A 244 77.04 -25.22 -14.31
N ASN A 245 77.30 -26.02 -15.35
CA ASN A 245 76.43 -26.09 -16.53
C ASN A 245 75.02 -26.60 -16.15
N HIS A 246 74.92 -27.60 -15.27
CA HIS A 246 73.63 -28.10 -14.80
C HIS A 246 72.86 -27.06 -13.96
N GLU A 247 73.53 -26.35 -13.06
CA GLU A 247 72.96 -25.21 -12.32
C GLU A 247 72.43 -24.13 -13.28
N GLN A 248 73.18 -23.81 -14.34
CA GLN A 248 72.79 -22.83 -15.34
C GLN A 248 71.58 -23.30 -16.18
N GLU A 249 71.50 -24.59 -16.55
CA GLU A 249 70.33 -25.17 -17.22
C GLU A 249 69.08 -25.15 -16.33
N VAL A 250 69.22 -25.48 -15.04
CA VAL A 250 68.12 -25.43 -14.06
C VAL A 250 67.63 -23.99 -13.85
N MET A 251 68.56 -23.03 -13.72
CA MET A 251 68.22 -21.60 -13.60
C MET A 251 67.48 -21.10 -14.84
N MET A 252 67.98 -21.40 -16.05
CA MET A 252 67.31 -21.03 -17.30
C MET A 252 65.91 -21.67 -17.43
N HIS A 253 65.72 -22.90 -16.96
CA HIS A 253 64.40 -23.53 -16.92
C HIS A 253 63.46 -22.81 -15.93
N LEU A 254 63.95 -22.45 -14.74
CA LEU A 254 63.17 -21.74 -13.73
C LEU A 254 62.77 -20.33 -14.19
N ASP A 255 63.69 -19.58 -14.79
CA ASP A 255 63.41 -18.26 -15.37
C ASP A 255 62.35 -18.34 -16.47
N LYS A 256 62.43 -19.36 -17.33
CA LYS A 256 61.42 -19.62 -18.37
C LYS A 256 60.05 -19.95 -17.77
N GLN A 257 60.00 -20.71 -16.67
CA GLN A 257 58.76 -21.04 -15.98
C GLN A 257 58.16 -19.81 -15.27
N ASN A 258 59.00 -18.98 -14.65
CA ASN A 258 58.59 -17.75 -13.99
C ASN A 258 58.07 -16.71 -15.00
N LEU A 259 58.71 -16.60 -16.17
CA LEU A 259 58.24 -15.73 -17.26
C LEU A 259 56.87 -16.17 -17.78
N ALA A 260 56.65 -17.48 -17.96
CA ALA A 260 55.35 -18.02 -18.37
C ALA A 260 54.24 -17.75 -17.33
N LYS A 261 54.54 -17.92 -16.03
CA LYS A 261 53.62 -17.55 -14.94
C LYS A 261 53.31 -16.06 -14.93
N LEU A 262 54.30 -15.20 -15.16
CA LEU A 262 54.09 -13.75 -15.21
C LEU A 262 53.20 -13.34 -16.39
N GLU A 263 53.34 -14.00 -17.54
CA GLU A 263 52.45 -13.82 -18.69
C GLU A 263 51.01 -14.29 -18.39
N GLU A 264 50.84 -15.42 -17.69
CA GLU A 264 49.53 -15.91 -17.23
C GLU A 264 48.86 -14.95 -16.23
N ILE A 265 49.61 -14.45 -15.25
CA ILE A 265 49.14 -13.42 -14.30
C ILE A 265 48.70 -12.15 -15.04
N TYR A 266 49.48 -11.70 -16.03
CA TYR A 266 49.12 -10.53 -16.84
C TYR A 266 47.86 -10.78 -17.68
N GLN A 267 47.68 -11.98 -18.23
CA GLN A 267 46.45 -12.35 -18.94
C GLN A 267 45.22 -12.36 -18.02
N LEU A 268 45.34 -12.93 -16.81
CA LEU A 268 44.28 -12.93 -15.80
C LEU A 268 43.93 -11.50 -15.34
N GLN A 269 44.94 -10.66 -15.08
CA GLN A 269 44.72 -9.27 -14.70
C GLN A 269 43.94 -8.48 -15.77
N ASN A 270 44.26 -8.69 -17.05
CA ASN A 270 43.51 -8.09 -18.17
C ASN A 270 42.07 -8.63 -18.26
N GLN A 271 41.83 -9.90 -17.96
CA GLN A 271 40.47 -10.47 -17.91
C GLN A 271 39.64 -9.87 -16.77
N ILE A 272 40.22 -9.71 -15.57
CA ILE A 272 39.56 -9.09 -14.42
C ILE A 272 39.16 -7.64 -14.72
N VAL A 273 40.06 -6.86 -15.34
CA VAL A 273 39.75 -5.48 -15.78
C VAL A 273 38.60 -5.48 -16.79
N ALA A 274 38.65 -6.34 -17.82
CA ALA A 274 37.58 -6.42 -18.81
C ALA A 274 36.22 -6.86 -18.22
N MET A 275 36.21 -7.76 -17.23
CA MET A 275 35.00 -8.14 -16.50
C MET A 275 34.45 -6.99 -15.64
N LYS A 276 35.33 -6.23 -14.98
CA LYS A 276 34.94 -5.06 -14.20
C LYS A 276 34.33 -3.95 -15.07
N ASP A 277 34.98 -3.62 -16.19
CA ASP A 277 34.48 -2.61 -17.14
C ASP A 277 33.10 -3.01 -17.70
N ALA A 278 32.91 -4.31 -17.99
CA ALA A 278 31.62 -4.84 -18.46
C ALA A 278 30.52 -4.78 -17.39
N LEU A 279 30.86 -5.03 -16.11
CA LEU A 279 29.94 -4.91 -14.99
C LEU A 279 29.50 -3.44 -14.78
N GLU A 280 30.46 -2.51 -14.74
CA GLU A 280 30.17 -1.07 -14.61
C GLU A 280 29.31 -0.55 -15.79
N GLN A 281 29.54 -1.06 -17.00
CA GLN A 281 28.72 -0.72 -18.17
C GLN A 281 27.26 -1.21 -18.04
N GLU A 282 27.02 -2.46 -17.60
CA GLU A 282 25.65 -2.95 -17.39
C GLU A 282 24.97 -2.30 -16.18
N GLU A 283 25.69 -1.98 -15.10
CA GLU A 283 25.15 -1.21 -13.98
C GLU A 283 24.70 0.20 -14.40
N SER A 284 25.54 0.91 -15.17
CA SER A 284 25.25 2.23 -15.71
C SER A 284 23.99 2.21 -16.59
N LYS A 285 23.93 1.27 -17.53
CA LYS A 285 22.76 1.03 -18.40
C LYS A 285 21.50 0.65 -17.61
N ALA A 286 21.64 -0.11 -16.53
CA ALA A 286 20.52 -0.43 -15.63
C ALA A 286 20.08 0.78 -14.78
N ALA A 287 20.99 1.70 -14.44
CA ALA A 287 20.67 2.97 -13.78
C ALA A 287 19.94 3.93 -14.73
N GLU A 288 20.43 4.13 -15.96
CA GLU A 288 19.75 4.94 -16.98
C GLU A 288 18.34 4.44 -17.26
N LYS A 289 18.17 3.11 -17.42
CA LYS A 289 16.86 2.48 -17.61
C LYS A 289 15.92 2.73 -16.41
N ARG A 290 16.42 2.66 -15.18
CA ARG A 290 15.64 2.99 -13.97
C ARG A 290 15.21 4.47 -13.98
N THR A 291 16.10 5.40 -14.29
CA THR A 291 15.77 6.84 -14.39
C THR A 291 14.70 7.10 -15.46
N ALA A 292 14.82 6.51 -16.66
CA ALA A 292 13.82 6.66 -17.72
C ALA A 292 12.43 6.11 -17.31
N ILE A 293 12.40 5.02 -16.54
CA ILE A 293 11.17 4.49 -15.93
C ILE A 293 10.61 5.49 -14.91
N VAL A 294 11.43 5.99 -13.99
CA VAL A 294 11.04 6.98 -12.96
C VAL A 294 10.39 8.21 -13.61
N ASP A 295 11.03 8.80 -14.62
CA ASP A 295 10.52 9.98 -15.33
C ASP A 295 9.20 9.69 -16.05
N CYS A 296 9.09 8.51 -16.69
CA CYS A 296 7.87 8.07 -17.37
C CYS A 296 6.70 7.92 -16.38
N VAL A 297 6.91 7.22 -15.27
CA VAL A 297 5.91 7.02 -14.21
C VAL A 297 5.53 8.36 -13.58
N GLN A 298 6.50 9.22 -13.28
CA GLN A 298 6.27 10.54 -12.68
C GLN A 298 5.41 11.42 -13.60
N ALA A 299 5.72 11.50 -14.90
CA ALA A 299 4.91 12.26 -15.85
C ALA A 299 3.48 11.70 -15.98
N LEU A 300 3.36 10.37 -16.07
CA LEU A 300 2.09 9.64 -16.20
C LEU A 300 1.18 9.84 -14.98
N LEU A 301 1.72 9.68 -13.78
CA LEU A 301 0.95 9.86 -12.54
C LEU A 301 0.68 11.33 -12.22
N THR A 302 1.60 12.26 -12.53
CA THR A 302 1.31 13.71 -12.37
C THR A 302 0.10 14.10 -13.21
N LYS A 303 0.08 13.75 -14.50
CA LYS A 303 -1.07 14.00 -15.40
C LYS A 303 -2.36 13.37 -14.88
N THR A 304 -2.28 12.15 -14.34
CA THR A 304 -3.43 11.42 -13.80
C THR A 304 -3.93 12.03 -12.47
N LEU A 305 -3.05 12.53 -11.61
CA LEU A 305 -3.36 13.15 -10.33
C LEU A 305 -3.89 14.59 -10.47
N GLU A 306 -3.49 15.31 -11.52
CA GLU A 306 -4.01 16.64 -11.87
C GLU A 306 -5.46 16.61 -12.38
N GLN A 307 -5.97 15.46 -12.85
CA GLN A 307 -7.38 15.28 -13.25
C GLN A 307 -8.33 15.23 -12.03
N GLN A 308 -8.55 16.38 -11.39
CA GLN A 308 -9.30 16.50 -10.12
C GLN A 308 -10.78 16.06 -10.17
N ASP A 309 -11.36 15.84 -11.35
CA ASP A 309 -12.78 15.55 -11.53
C ASP A 309 -13.13 14.05 -11.65
N SER A 310 -12.17 13.13 -11.46
CA SER A 310 -12.46 11.69 -11.51
C SER A 310 -13.55 11.26 -10.51
N SER A 311 -14.62 10.63 -11.00
CA SER A 311 -15.65 9.99 -10.16
C SER A 311 -15.24 8.62 -9.62
N ILE A 312 -14.06 8.12 -9.98
CA ILE A 312 -13.58 6.76 -9.78
C ILE A 312 -12.11 6.75 -9.35
N PRO A 313 -11.63 5.72 -8.63
CA PRO A 313 -10.24 5.63 -8.20
C PRO A 313 -9.27 5.58 -9.39
N ARG A 314 -8.15 6.30 -9.27
CA ARG A 314 -7.21 6.49 -10.37
C ARG A 314 -5.97 5.62 -10.29
N LEU A 315 -5.65 5.11 -9.10
CA LEU A 315 -4.50 4.25 -8.87
C LEU A 315 -4.95 2.79 -8.84
N PHE A 316 -4.49 2.00 -9.81
CA PHE A 316 -4.79 0.57 -9.89
C PHE A 316 -3.64 -0.22 -10.54
N MET A 317 -3.58 -1.50 -10.23
CA MET A 317 -2.73 -2.47 -10.92
C MET A 317 -3.58 -3.60 -11.50
N VAL A 318 -3.00 -4.38 -12.42
CA VAL A 318 -3.67 -5.53 -13.04
C VAL A 318 -2.77 -6.75 -12.94
N LEU A 319 -3.35 -7.85 -12.49
CA LEU A 319 -2.65 -9.09 -12.19
C LEU A 319 -3.37 -10.29 -12.85
N PRO A 320 -2.66 -11.37 -13.20
CA PRO A 320 -3.29 -12.61 -13.62
C PRO A 320 -4.15 -13.19 -12.50
N GLN A 321 -5.34 -13.70 -12.83
CA GLN A 321 -6.21 -14.36 -11.85
C GLN A 321 -5.64 -15.70 -11.38
N ASN A 322 -5.13 -16.50 -12.34
CA ASN A 322 -4.57 -17.83 -12.10
C ASN A 322 -3.16 -17.91 -12.73
N PRO A 323 -2.11 -17.31 -12.13
CA PRO A 323 -0.77 -17.32 -12.73
C PRO A 323 -0.13 -18.73 -12.78
N SER A 324 -0.62 -19.69 -12.01
CA SER A 324 -0.24 -21.12 -12.14
C SER A 324 -0.78 -21.79 -13.40
N GLU A 325 -1.82 -21.21 -14.02
CA GLU A 325 -2.44 -21.67 -15.27
C GLU A 325 -2.04 -20.77 -16.46
N TRP A 326 -1.01 -19.92 -16.28
CA TRP A 326 -0.64 -18.90 -17.26
C TRP A 326 -0.12 -19.50 -18.57
N ASP A 327 -0.82 -19.21 -19.67
CA ASP A 327 -0.32 -19.49 -21.01
C ASP A 327 0.43 -18.27 -21.57
N SER A 328 1.74 -18.42 -21.77
CA SER A 328 2.59 -17.40 -22.39
C SER A 328 2.42 -17.29 -23.91
N ALA A 329 1.94 -18.34 -24.58
CA ALA A 329 1.66 -18.31 -26.01
C ALA A 329 0.41 -17.50 -26.34
N THR A 330 -0.57 -17.46 -25.41
CA THR A 330 -1.81 -16.71 -25.58
C THR A 330 -2.08 -15.73 -24.43
N LEU A 331 -1.17 -14.76 -24.25
CA LEU A 331 -1.16 -13.78 -23.15
C LEU A 331 -2.54 -13.17 -22.82
N PHE A 332 -3.35 -12.80 -23.82
CA PHE A 332 -4.68 -12.19 -23.64
C PHE A 332 -5.84 -13.19 -23.47
N SER A 333 -5.61 -14.50 -23.59
CA SER A 333 -6.58 -15.55 -23.23
C SER A 333 -6.63 -15.81 -21.73
N ASN A 334 -5.55 -15.43 -21.01
CA ASN A 334 -5.50 -15.49 -19.56
C ASN A 334 -6.55 -14.54 -18.95
N LYS A 335 -7.09 -14.91 -17.79
CA LYS A 335 -7.96 -14.02 -17.02
C LYS A 335 -7.12 -13.06 -16.17
N PHE A 336 -7.56 -11.82 -16.09
CA PHE A 336 -6.92 -10.76 -15.31
C PHE A 336 -7.92 -10.15 -14.33
N ARG A 337 -7.44 -9.74 -13.15
CA ARG A 337 -8.21 -8.93 -12.20
C ARG A 337 -7.51 -7.58 -11.99
N LEU A 338 -8.30 -6.51 -11.94
CA LEU A 338 -7.86 -5.16 -11.58
C LEU A 338 -7.99 -4.96 -10.07
N TYR A 339 -6.94 -4.46 -9.45
CA TYR A 339 -6.87 -4.12 -8.03
C TYR A 339 -6.66 -2.62 -7.88
N PHE A 340 -7.62 -1.93 -7.26
CA PHE A 340 -7.44 -0.52 -6.89
C PHE A 340 -6.54 -0.41 -5.65
N LEU A 341 -5.73 0.65 -5.64
CA LEU A 341 -4.74 0.94 -4.60
C LEU A 341 -5.17 2.16 -3.79
N CYS A 342 -4.92 2.13 -2.49
CA CYS A 342 -5.15 3.24 -1.59
C CYS A 342 -4.06 4.32 -1.78
N GLU A 343 -4.46 5.57 -1.98
CA GLU A 343 -3.59 6.74 -2.08
C GLU A 343 -3.32 7.39 -0.72
N CYS A 344 -3.14 6.60 0.36
CA CYS A 344 -2.80 7.15 1.66
C CYS A 344 -1.30 7.51 1.73
N GLU A 345 -1.01 8.62 2.40
CA GLU A 345 0.35 9.13 2.64
C GLU A 345 0.38 9.77 4.03
N GLU A 346 1.40 10.58 4.32
CA GLU A 346 1.49 11.42 5.52
C GLU A 346 0.26 12.32 5.75
N HIS A 347 -0.45 12.72 4.69
CA HIS A 347 -1.70 13.50 4.82
C HIS A 347 -2.86 12.71 5.47
N THR A 348 -2.66 11.40 5.69
CA THR A 348 -3.61 10.51 6.39
C THR A 348 -3.15 10.15 7.81
N LYS A 349 -1.90 10.48 8.19
CA LYS A 349 -1.40 10.31 9.56
C LYS A 349 -2.11 11.32 10.45
N SER A 350 -2.80 10.88 11.50
CA SER A 350 -3.24 11.78 12.54
C SER A 350 -2.05 12.14 13.44
N SER A 351 -1.88 13.41 13.78
CA SER A 351 -0.78 13.88 14.64
C SER A 351 -0.78 13.23 16.02
N ASP A 352 -1.96 12.77 16.48
CA ASP A 352 -2.18 12.19 17.81
C ASP A 352 -2.24 10.65 17.80
N SER A 353 -2.24 10.02 16.62
CA SER A 353 -2.40 8.58 16.51
C SER A 353 -1.07 7.84 16.64
N ASN A 354 -0.88 7.10 17.74
CA ASN A 354 0.05 5.97 17.81
C ASN A 354 -0.46 4.76 16.96
N SER A 355 -1.03 5.05 15.80
CA SER A 355 -1.50 4.07 14.83
C SER A 355 -0.32 3.26 14.33
N LYS A 356 -0.51 1.94 14.29
CA LYS A 356 0.42 1.02 13.64
C LYS A 356 0.07 0.83 12.16
N MET A 357 -0.96 1.49 11.67
CA MET A 357 -1.40 1.33 10.29
C MET A 357 -0.38 1.99 9.34
N PRO A 358 0.03 1.32 8.27
CA PRO A 358 0.97 1.90 7.32
C PRO A 358 0.30 2.96 6.45
N HIS A 359 0.87 4.17 6.46
CA HIS A 359 0.43 5.30 5.65
C HIS A 359 1.21 5.40 4.33
N HIS A 360 1.14 4.33 3.53
CA HIS A 360 1.76 4.21 2.20
C HIS A 360 0.81 3.54 1.22
N ILE A 361 1.10 3.58 -0.09
CA ILE A 361 0.26 2.94 -1.11
C ILE A 361 0.14 1.43 -0.83
N HIS A 362 -1.08 0.94 -0.64
CA HIS A 362 -1.39 -0.47 -0.37
C HIS A 362 -2.62 -0.94 -1.13
N ILE A 363 -2.88 -2.26 -1.13
CA ILE A 363 -4.04 -2.87 -1.78
C ILE A 363 -5.22 -2.85 -0.80
N THR A 364 -6.38 -2.34 -1.22
CA THR A 364 -7.58 -2.40 -0.38
C THR A 364 -8.14 -3.82 -0.26
N GLN A 365 -8.88 -4.11 0.81
CA GLN A 365 -9.54 -5.40 1.02
C GLN A 365 -10.71 -5.62 0.04
N HIS A 366 -10.39 -5.99 -1.20
CA HIS A 366 -11.34 -6.43 -2.21
C HIS A 366 -10.73 -7.54 -3.09
N GLU A 367 -11.57 -8.40 -3.67
CA GLU A 367 -11.09 -9.54 -4.46
C GLU A 367 -10.43 -9.18 -5.80
N GLY A 368 -10.54 -7.92 -6.24
CA GLY A 368 -10.21 -7.48 -7.59
C GLY A 368 -11.35 -7.68 -8.59
N TYR A 369 -11.35 -6.89 -9.67
CA TYR A 369 -12.41 -6.86 -10.68
C TYR A 369 -11.98 -7.63 -11.94
N GLU A 370 -12.71 -8.68 -12.34
CA GLU A 370 -12.37 -9.46 -13.55
C GLU A 370 -12.49 -8.59 -14.82
N ILE A 371 -11.43 -8.56 -15.63
CA ILE A 371 -11.39 -7.77 -16.86
C ILE A 371 -12.03 -8.57 -18.00
N SER A 372 -13.15 -8.07 -18.52
CA SER A 372 -13.97 -8.75 -19.54
C SER A 372 -13.37 -8.78 -20.94
N ARG A 373 -12.63 -7.74 -21.32
CA ARG A 373 -12.06 -7.53 -22.67
C ARG A 373 -10.58 -7.20 -22.53
N ALA A 374 -9.78 -8.17 -22.07
CA ALA A 374 -8.38 -7.95 -21.70
C ALA A 374 -7.56 -7.29 -22.81
N LEU A 375 -7.70 -7.73 -24.07
CA LEU A 375 -6.98 -7.14 -25.21
C LEU A 375 -7.29 -5.64 -25.38
N GLU A 376 -8.57 -5.26 -25.44
CA GLU A 376 -9.00 -3.86 -25.58
C GLU A 376 -8.59 -3.01 -24.36
N PHE A 377 -8.68 -3.59 -23.17
CA PHE A 377 -8.22 -2.95 -21.93
C PHE A 377 -6.72 -2.66 -21.97
N PHE A 378 -5.88 -3.62 -22.38
CA PHE A 378 -4.44 -3.40 -22.47
C PHE A 378 -4.04 -2.49 -23.64
N GLN A 379 -4.82 -2.45 -24.73
CA GLN A 379 -4.66 -1.42 -25.76
C GLN A 379 -4.89 0.00 -25.21
N GLN A 380 -5.85 0.17 -24.30
CA GLN A 380 -6.20 1.48 -23.73
C GLN A 380 -5.33 1.89 -22.53
N TYR A 381 -4.95 0.93 -21.68
CA TYR A 381 -4.32 1.18 -20.37
C TYR A 381 -3.03 0.37 -20.15
N GLY A 382 -2.50 -0.36 -21.14
CA GLY A 382 -1.35 -1.24 -20.95
C GLY A 382 -0.06 -0.52 -20.55
N LEU A 383 0.21 0.66 -21.13
CA LEU A 383 1.33 1.51 -20.72
C LEU A 383 1.16 2.04 -19.28
N TYR A 384 -0.08 2.38 -18.90
CA TYR A 384 -0.40 2.76 -17.52
C TYR A 384 -0.11 1.60 -16.55
N VAL A 385 -0.62 0.40 -16.84
CA VAL A 385 -0.40 -0.77 -15.98
C VAL A 385 1.09 -1.07 -15.86
N LEU A 386 1.84 -1.06 -16.96
CA LEU A 386 3.30 -1.24 -16.94
C LEU A 386 3.99 -0.20 -16.06
N ALA A 387 3.61 1.08 -16.18
CA ALA A 387 4.17 2.15 -15.36
C ALA A 387 3.89 1.93 -13.86
N ILE A 388 2.66 1.56 -13.48
CA ILE A 388 2.35 1.23 -12.07
C ILE A 388 3.14 0.01 -11.59
N LEU A 389 3.23 -1.06 -12.38
CA LEU A 389 3.99 -2.26 -12.00
C LEU A 389 5.50 -1.98 -11.86
N GLU A 390 6.07 -1.14 -12.73
CA GLU A 390 7.47 -0.70 -12.61
C GLU A 390 7.68 0.23 -11.41
N MET A 391 6.73 1.12 -11.09
CA MET A 391 6.74 1.95 -9.87
C MET A 391 6.84 1.10 -8.60
N LEU A 392 5.95 0.11 -8.47
CA LEU A 392 5.86 -0.78 -7.30
C LEU A 392 7.08 -1.72 -7.22
N ARG A 393 7.65 -2.12 -8.36
CA ARG A 393 8.86 -2.96 -8.41
C ARG A 393 10.12 -2.23 -7.94
N TYR A 394 10.25 -0.95 -8.28
CA TYR A 394 11.46 -0.16 -8.03
C TYR A 394 11.31 0.85 -6.87
N ASN A 395 10.23 0.77 -6.09
CA ASN A 395 9.92 1.64 -4.95
C ASN A 395 9.98 3.14 -5.30
N VAL A 396 9.54 3.48 -6.52
CA VAL A 396 9.71 4.84 -7.03
C VAL A 396 8.80 5.80 -6.26
N PRO A 397 9.33 6.86 -5.62
CA PRO A 397 8.50 7.91 -5.05
C PRO A 397 7.92 8.76 -6.18
N VAL A 398 6.59 8.88 -6.25
CA VAL A 398 5.91 9.58 -7.35
C VAL A 398 4.90 10.58 -6.83
N ALA A 399 5.04 11.84 -7.24
CA ALA A 399 4.16 12.95 -6.86
C ALA A 399 3.94 13.10 -5.33
N GLY A 400 4.96 12.74 -4.53
CA GLY A 400 4.92 12.73 -3.07
C GLY A 400 4.56 11.39 -2.44
N MET A 401 3.97 10.46 -3.21
CA MET A 401 3.61 9.13 -2.73
C MET A 401 4.86 8.24 -2.74
N THR A 402 5.18 7.61 -1.61
CA THR A 402 6.11 6.48 -1.58
C THR A 402 5.35 5.20 -1.85
N ALA A 403 5.61 4.57 -3.00
CA ALA A 403 5.19 3.21 -3.27
C ALA A 403 6.13 2.27 -2.50
N PRO A 404 5.63 1.44 -1.57
CA PRO A 404 6.46 0.44 -0.91
C PRO A 404 6.78 -0.72 -1.88
N PRO A 405 7.70 -1.62 -1.53
CA PRO A 405 7.91 -2.86 -2.24
C PRO A 405 6.61 -3.67 -2.42
N ILE A 406 6.48 -4.36 -3.54
CA ILE A 406 5.34 -5.26 -3.83
C ILE A 406 5.12 -6.30 -2.71
N SER A 407 6.18 -6.75 -2.04
CA SER A 407 6.08 -7.61 -0.85
C SER A 407 5.26 -6.96 0.26
N ASP A 408 5.48 -5.67 0.48
CA ASP A 408 5.01 -4.93 1.64
C ASP A 408 3.57 -4.42 1.42
N LEU A 409 3.20 -4.12 0.15
CA LEU A 409 1.83 -3.82 -0.31
C LEU A 409 0.80 -4.90 0.06
N ILE A 410 1.25 -6.13 0.32
CA ILE A 410 0.43 -7.31 0.57
C ILE A 410 0.39 -7.65 2.07
N ILE A 411 1.50 -7.42 2.79
CA ILE A 411 1.65 -7.83 4.20
C ILE A 411 0.85 -6.93 5.15
N ALA A 412 0.62 -5.67 4.78
CA ALA A 412 -0.04 -4.66 5.61
C ALA A 412 -1.47 -5.02 6.07
N ASP A 413 -2.33 -5.45 5.14
CA ASP A 413 -3.79 -5.32 5.29
C ASP A 413 -4.56 -6.64 5.47
N PHE A 414 -3.88 -7.78 5.57
CA PHE A 414 -4.52 -9.10 5.71
C PHE A 414 -4.28 -9.75 7.10
N PRO A 415 -5.03 -9.35 8.13
CA PRO A 415 -4.82 -9.86 9.48
C PRO A 415 -5.19 -11.35 9.65
N ASN A 416 -4.18 -12.15 10.00
CA ASN A 416 -4.26 -13.30 10.92
C ASN A 416 -4.93 -14.63 10.48
N LYS A 417 -5.25 -14.87 9.19
CA LYS A 417 -5.80 -16.20 8.80
C LYS A 417 -5.23 -16.91 7.57
N ALA A 418 -4.26 -16.35 6.85
CA ALA A 418 -3.80 -16.99 5.61
C ALA A 418 -2.35 -16.70 5.22
N CYS A 419 -1.36 -16.83 6.12
CA CYS A 419 0.06 -16.65 5.76
C CYS A 419 0.50 -17.51 4.55
N ASP A 420 0.02 -18.76 4.47
CA ASP A 420 0.33 -19.66 3.34
C ASP A 420 -0.34 -19.21 2.02
N SER A 421 -1.51 -18.56 2.09
CA SER A 421 -2.16 -17.99 0.91
C SER A 421 -1.58 -16.61 0.56
N LEU A 422 -1.07 -15.87 1.54
CA LEU A 422 -0.37 -14.60 1.37
C LEU A 422 0.97 -14.79 0.69
N GLN A 423 1.80 -15.74 1.15
CA GLN A 423 3.05 -16.08 0.48
C GLN A 423 2.78 -16.57 -0.94
N GLN A 424 1.81 -17.49 -1.13
CA GLN A 424 1.39 -17.89 -2.46
C GLN A 424 0.89 -16.70 -3.29
N PHE A 425 0.13 -15.76 -2.72
CA PHE A 425 -0.36 -14.58 -3.43
C PHE A 425 0.78 -13.62 -3.81
N GLN A 426 1.76 -13.43 -2.92
CA GLN A 426 2.98 -12.66 -3.16
C GLN A 426 3.84 -13.28 -4.27
N ASP A 427 4.11 -14.58 -4.20
CA ASP A 427 4.83 -15.33 -5.24
C ASP A 427 4.09 -15.23 -6.58
N ARG A 428 2.75 -15.39 -6.56
CA ARG A 428 1.87 -15.28 -7.74
C ARG A 428 1.82 -13.86 -8.31
N ILE A 429 1.84 -12.82 -7.48
CA ILE A 429 1.92 -11.42 -7.88
C ILE A 429 3.29 -11.15 -8.51
N GLN A 430 4.37 -11.54 -7.85
CA GLN A 430 5.73 -11.33 -8.35
C GLN A 430 5.93 -12.02 -9.71
N VAL A 431 5.52 -13.29 -9.83
CA VAL A 431 5.51 -14.03 -11.11
C VAL A 431 4.62 -13.34 -12.14
N GLY A 432 3.42 -12.89 -11.78
CA GLY A 432 2.53 -12.17 -12.69
C GLY A 432 3.11 -10.85 -13.20
N ILE A 433 3.79 -10.10 -12.34
CA ILE A 433 4.46 -8.84 -12.67
C ILE A 433 5.70 -9.10 -13.53
N ASP A 434 6.52 -10.07 -13.19
CA ASP A 434 7.65 -10.50 -14.02
C ASP A 434 7.18 -11.00 -15.39
N LEU A 435 6.03 -11.67 -15.49
CA LEU A 435 5.43 -12.06 -16.76
C LEU A 435 4.98 -10.83 -17.57
N VAL A 436 4.23 -9.89 -16.98
CA VAL A 436 3.76 -8.68 -17.70
C VAL A 436 4.95 -7.82 -18.14
N ILE A 437 5.95 -7.62 -17.29
CA ILE A 437 7.17 -6.85 -17.61
C ILE A 437 8.05 -7.59 -18.63
N ARG A 438 8.19 -8.92 -18.57
CA ARG A 438 8.92 -9.70 -19.58
C ARG A 438 8.31 -9.57 -20.97
N HIS A 439 6.99 -9.43 -21.06
CA HIS A 439 6.28 -9.17 -22.31
C HIS A 439 6.14 -7.68 -22.64
N LYS A 440 6.87 -6.76 -21.97
CA LYS A 440 6.90 -5.33 -22.28
C LYS A 440 7.22 -5.06 -23.75
N SER A 441 8.11 -5.83 -24.38
CA SER A 441 8.40 -5.72 -25.81
C SER A 441 7.19 -6.05 -26.71
N VAL A 442 6.40 -7.07 -26.34
CA VAL A 442 5.17 -7.43 -27.05
C VAL A 442 4.11 -6.34 -26.85
N LEU A 443 3.97 -5.82 -25.63
CA LEU A 443 3.03 -4.73 -25.34
C LEU A 443 3.43 -3.44 -26.08
N CYS A 444 4.69 -3.00 -26.03
CA CYS A 444 5.19 -1.85 -26.79
C CYS A 444 5.02 -2.04 -28.31
N SER A 445 5.29 -3.23 -28.85
CA SER A 445 5.13 -3.55 -30.28
C SER A 445 3.66 -3.55 -30.71
N VAL A 446 2.75 -4.13 -29.92
CA VAL A 446 1.31 -4.14 -30.23
C VAL A 446 0.68 -2.75 -30.08
N PHE A 447 1.20 -1.91 -29.18
CA PHE A 447 0.69 -0.55 -28.93
C PHE A 447 1.46 0.56 -29.66
N GLY A 448 2.40 0.19 -30.54
CA GLY A 448 2.99 1.07 -31.55
C GLY A 448 3.82 2.24 -31.02
N SER A 449 4.41 2.11 -29.82
CA SER A 449 5.19 3.18 -29.19
C SER A 449 6.55 2.65 -28.71
N ASP A 450 7.56 2.82 -29.56
CA ASP A 450 8.97 2.58 -29.21
C ASP A 450 9.46 3.71 -28.29
N ILE A 451 9.26 3.51 -26.98
CA ILE A 451 9.61 4.46 -25.92
C ILE A 451 11.11 4.81 -25.87
N HIS A 452 11.98 4.01 -26.49
CA HIS A 452 13.42 4.01 -26.19
C HIS A 452 14.38 4.69 -27.17
N ASP A 453 14.04 4.87 -28.47
CA ASP A 453 15.05 5.28 -29.48
C ASP A 453 14.94 6.72 -29.99
N SER A 454 13.93 7.49 -29.58
CA SER A 454 13.78 8.90 -30.00
C SER A 454 14.40 9.89 -29.01
N ALA A 455 15.73 9.95 -28.97
CA ALA A 455 16.49 10.99 -28.26
C ALA A 455 16.42 12.40 -28.92
N GLY A 456 15.40 12.66 -29.73
CA GLY A 456 15.16 13.95 -30.38
C GLY A 456 14.24 14.86 -29.56
N PRO A 457 14.55 16.17 -29.42
CA PRO A 457 13.68 17.14 -28.75
C PRO A 457 12.48 17.49 -29.65
N THR A 458 11.50 16.58 -29.70
CA THR A 458 10.21 16.79 -30.38
C THR A 458 9.15 17.17 -29.35
N ASP A 459 8.59 18.36 -29.52
CA ASP A 459 7.79 19.12 -28.54
C ASP A 459 6.33 18.66 -28.44
N ASP A 460 6.08 17.35 -28.63
CA ASP A 460 4.73 16.78 -28.77
C ASP A 460 4.55 15.49 -27.95
N LYS A 461 4.90 15.54 -26.65
CA LYS A 461 4.70 14.45 -25.67
C LYS A 461 3.23 14.29 -25.24
N GLY A 462 2.26 14.50 -26.13
CA GLY A 462 0.83 14.48 -25.81
C GLY A 462 0.23 13.09 -25.55
N VAL A 463 0.82 12.03 -26.10
CA VAL A 463 0.16 10.74 -26.36
C VAL A 463 0.16 9.77 -25.16
N LEU A 464 0.88 10.06 -24.07
CA LEU A 464 1.16 9.03 -23.04
C LEU A 464 -0.05 8.51 -22.24
N LEU A 465 -1.19 9.21 -22.28
CA LEU A 465 -2.52 8.77 -21.83
C LEU A 465 -3.54 9.84 -22.27
N ASP A 466 -4.23 9.60 -23.38
CA ASP A 466 -5.57 10.17 -23.62
C ASP A 466 -6.66 9.15 -23.20
N GLY A 467 -6.26 8.19 -22.38
CA GLY A 467 -7.09 7.13 -21.86
C GLY A 467 -8.05 7.64 -20.79
N ASP A 468 -9.17 8.21 -21.23
CA ASP A 468 -10.27 8.60 -20.35
C ASP A 468 -10.62 7.46 -19.38
N LEU A 469 -10.35 7.69 -18.10
CA LEU A 469 -10.63 6.72 -17.04
C LEU A 469 -12.12 6.44 -16.91
N SER A 470 -13.03 7.31 -17.39
CA SER A 470 -14.48 7.06 -17.35
C SER A 470 -14.89 5.74 -18.02
N LYS A 471 -14.09 5.26 -18.98
CA LYS A 471 -14.31 3.99 -19.68
C LYS A 471 -13.86 2.76 -18.88
N LEU A 472 -13.13 2.93 -17.77
CA LEU A 472 -12.55 1.85 -16.98
C LEU A 472 -13.61 0.85 -16.51
N ASP A 473 -14.71 1.36 -15.94
CA ASP A 473 -15.87 0.56 -15.49
C ASP A 473 -16.43 -0.35 -16.59
N SER A 474 -16.42 0.10 -17.86
CA SER A 474 -16.92 -0.70 -18.99
C SER A 474 -16.11 -1.98 -19.27
N TYR A 475 -14.90 -2.10 -18.71
CA TYR A 475 -14.07 -3.30 -18.82
C TYR A 475 -14.26 -4.26 -17.65
N LEU A 476 -14.77 -3.79 -16.51
CA LEU A 476 -14.85 -4.55 -15.26
C LEU A 476 -16.14 -5.36 -15.18
N LYS A 477 -16.03 -6.64 -14.79
CA LYS A 477 -17.19 -7.46 -14.43
C LYS A 477 -17.54 -7.27 -12.96
N GLY A 478 -18.84 -7.34 -12.66
CA GLY A 478 -19.34 -7.36 -11.29
C GLY A 478 -19.52 -5.99 -10.64
N THR A 479 -19.19 -4.88 -11.31
CA THR A 479 -19.49 -3.54 -10.80
C THR A 479 -21.00 -3.29 -10.81
N SER A 480 -21.63 -3.30 -9.64
CA SER A 480 -22.97 -2.75 -9.51
C SER A 480 -22.87 -1.23 -9.45
N LYS A 481 -23.81 -0.52 -10.09
CA LYS A 481 -23.77 0.96 -10.22
C LYS A 481 -23.84 1.75 -8.91
N SER A 482 -23.97 1.06 -7.78
CA SER A 482 -24.07 1.64 -6.43
C SER A 482 -22.89 1.32 -5.52
N GLU A 483 -22.02 0.38 -5.89
CA GLU A 483 -20.89 -0.01 -5.05
C GLU A 483 -19.68 0.90 -5.28
N MET A 484 -19.05 1.34 -4.18
CA MET A 484 -17.81 2.12 -4.25
C MET A 484 -16.68 1.24 -4.78
N LEU A 485 -16.09 1.63 -5.92
CA LEU A 485 -15.03 0.86 -6.57
C LEU A 485 -13.84 0.64 -5.62
N GLY A 486 -13.47 -0.63 -5.47
CA GLY A 486 -12.39 -1.07 -4.58
C GLY A 486 -12.63 -0.87 -3.08
N GLY A 487 -13.83 -0.47 -2.64
CA GLY A 487 -14.03 -0.03 -1.24
C GLY A 487 -13.22 1.22 -0.89
N LEU A 488 -12.89 2.04 -1.89
CA LEU A 488 -12.14 3.28 -1.72
C LEU A 488 -13.08 4.48 -1.53
N TYR A 489 -12.69 5.35 -0.60
CA TYR A 489 -13.42 6.53 -0.17
C TYR A 489 -12.72 7.78 -0.68
N ARG A 490 -13.49 8.69 -1.30
CA ARG A 490 -13.00 9.96 -1.81
C ARG A 490 -12.69 10.93 -0.66
N LEU A 491 -11.42 11.28 -0.49
CA LEU A 491 -10.93 12.30 0.44
C LEU A 491 -10.56 13.57 -0.34
N THR A 492 -10.71 14.74 0.29
CA THR A 492 -10.13 16.00 -0.20
C THR A 492 -9.10 16.45 0.82
N THR A 493 -7.82 16.48 0.44
CA THR A 493 -6.73 16.92 1.31
C THR A 493 -6.79 18.44 1.55
N GLU A 494 -6.02 18.94 2.52
CA GLU A 494 -5.91 20.37 2.78
C GLU A 494 -5.45 21.18 1.57
N LYS A 495 -4.60 20.58 0.72
CA LYS A 495 -4.13 21.12 -0.57
C LYS A 495 -5.22 21.12 -1.66
N ARG A 496 -6.47 20.79 -1.31
CA ARG A 496 -7.63 20.62 -2.21
C ARG A 496 -7.43 19.54 -3.29
N GLN A 497 -6.51 18.60 -3.06
CA GLN A 497 -6.32 17.46 -3.95
C GLN A 497 -7.29 16.34 -3.57
N LEU A 498 -7.93 15.76 -4.59
CA LEU A 498 -8.78 14.58 -4.44
C LEU A 498 -7.90 13.33 -4.36
N ARG A 499 -8.03 12.57 -3.27
CA ARG A 499 -7.38 11.27 -3.04
C ARG A 499 -8.42 10.17 -2.84
N TRP A 500 -8.04 8.93 -3.11
CA TRP A 500 -8.87 7.75 -2.85
C TRP A 500 -8.21 6.89 -1.77
N VAL A 501 -8.83 6.81 -0.59
CA VAL A 501 -8.26 6.11 0.58
C VAL A 501 -9.13 4.93 1.01
N CYS A 502 -8.55 3.91 1.64
CA CYS A 502 -9.31 2.77 2.15
C CYS A 502 -10.25 3.17 3.29
N ILE A 503 -11.21 2.30 3.65
CA ILE A 503 -12.14 2.57 4.77
C ILE A 503 -11.41 2.84 6.10
N ASP A 504 -10.28 2.18 6.35
CA ASP A 504 -9.56 2.30 7.62
C ASP A 504 -8.81 3.63 7.72
N HIS A 505 -8.09 4.04 6.65
CA HIS A 505 -7.50 5.38 6.56
C HIS A 505 -8.57 6.47 6.56
N TYR A 506 -9.71 6.22 5.92
CA TYR A 506 -10.85 7.13 5.99
C TYR A 506 -11.31 7.33 7.44
N ARG A 507 -11.51 6.24 8.20
CA ARG A 507 -11.91 6.29 9.63
C ARG A 507 -10.85 6.88 10.55
N GLU A 508 -9.57 6.77 10.21
CA GLU A 508 -8.48 7.39 10.98
C GLU A 508 -8.45 8.91 10.80
N ILE A 509 -8.63 9.38 9.56
CA ILE A 509 -8.67 10.82 9.22
C ILE A 509 -9.95 11.49 9.73
N TYR A 510 -11.06 10.75 9.73
CA TYR A 510 -12.37 11.19 10.21
C TYR A 510 -12.62 10.61 11.59
N PRO A 511 -12.20 11.28 12.68
CA PRO A 511 -12.12 10.64 13.99
C PRO A 511 -13.48 10.07 14.35
N GLU A 512 -13.52 8.77 14.62
CA GLU A 512 -14.79 8.08 14.91
C GLU A 512 -15.52 8.77 16.07
N VAL A 513 -14.77 9.38 17.00
CA VAL A 513 -15.27 10.28 18.06
C VAL A 513 -16.14 11.41 17.50
N ALA A 514 -15.70 12.18 16.50
CA ALA A 514 -16.45 13.30 15.93
C ALA A 514 -17.70 12.81 15.16
N VAL A 515 -17.61 11.67 14.47
CA VAL A 515 -18.75 11.02 13.82
C VAL A 515 -19.77 10.54 14.85
N ASN A 516 -19.32 9.87 15.91
CA ASN A 516 -20.13 9.36 17.01
C ASN A 516 -20.75 10.49 17.84
N GLU A 517 -20.04 11.61 18.04
CA GLU A 517 -20.59 12.80 18.67
C GLU A 517 -21.68 13.44 17.82
N LEU A 518 -21.48 13.57 16.50
CA LEU A 518 -22.54 14.05 15.61
C LEU A 518 -23.73 13.10 15.63
N ARG A 519 -23.52 11.78 15.49
CA ARG A 519 -24.58 10.77 15.53
C ARG A 519 -25.36 10.84 16.85
N ARG A 520 -24.68 11.02 17.99
CA ARG A 520 -25.31 11.23 19.32
C ARG A 520 -26.17 12.49 19.35
N VAL A 521 -25.68 13.62 18.86
CA VAL A 521 -26.44 14.89 18.81
C VAL A 521 -27.63 14.75 17.86
N MET A 522 -27.43 14.21 16.66
CA MET A 522 -28.48 13.95 15.67
C MET A 522 -29.61 13.07 16.22
N ASN A 523 -29.27 11.97 16.91
CA ASN A 523 -30.24 11.11 17.57
C ASN A 523 -31.05 11.86 18.64
N SER A 524 -30.43 12.77 19.40
CA SER A 524 -31.13 13.60 20.40
C SER A 524 -32.05 14.66 19.80
N LEU A 525 -31.81 15.04 18.54
CA LEU A 525 -32.57 16.04 17.79
C LEU A 525 -33.63 15.42 16.86
N GLY A 526 -33.68 14.08 16.74
CA GLY A 526 -34.55 13.39 15.78
C GLY A 526 -34.16 13.61 14.31
N GLY A 527 -32.93 14.06 14.05
CA GLY A 527 -32.40 14.22 12.69
C GLY A 527 -31.89 12.91 12.09
N SER A 528 -31.58 12.93 10.80
CA SER A 528 -30.96 11.79 10.09
C SER A 528 -29.56 12.15 9.58
N LEU A 529 -28.63 11.22 9.73
CA LEU A 529 -27.30 11.27 9.15
C LEU A 529 -27.18 10.13 8.12
N ASP A 530 -26.89 10.50 6.88
CA ASP A 530 -26.57 9.61 5.78
C ASP A 530 -25.06 9.70 5.56
N GLU A 531 -24.33 8.68 6.05
CA GLU A 531 -22.86 8.67 6.08
C GLU A 531 -22.26 8.44 4.69
N ASP A 532 -22.95 7.70 3.82
CA ASP A 532 -22.53 7.40 2.45
C ASP A 532 -22.63 8.65 1.56
N ASN A 533 -23.76 9.36 1.60
CA ASN A 533 -23.95 10.62 0.87
C ASN A 533 -23.40 11.84 1.61
N ARG A 534 -22.87 11.68 2.83
CA ARG A 534 -22.35 12.75 3.70
C ARG A 534 -23.35 13.87 3.94
N LEU A 535 -24.61 13.47 4.11
CA LEU A 535 -25.79 14.31 4.15
C LEU A 535 -26.40 14.31 5.56
N VAL A 536 -26.46 15.47 6.17
CA VAL A 536 -27.14 15.71 7.45
C VAL A 536 -28.48 16.36 7.20
N LYS A 537 -29.57 15.82 7.76
CA LYS A 537 -30.90 16.44 7.76
C LYS A 537 -31.38 16.64 9.19
N VAL A 538 -31.56 17.88 9.64
CA VAL A 538 -31.96 18.20 11.02
C VAL A 538 -33.00 19.31 11.09
N ASP A 539 -34.04 19.07 11.89
CA ASP A 539 -35.08 20.04 12.20
C ASP A 539 -34.86 20.57 13.62
N LEU A 540 -34.32 21.78 13.73
CA LEU A 540 -33.97 22.39 15.01
C LEU A 540 -35.17 23.21 15.52
N GLY A 541 -35.80 22.74 16.60
CA GLY A 541 -37.00 23.36 17.19
C GLY A 541 -36.75 24.63 18.02
N SER A 542 -35.51 24.88 18.47
CA SER A 542 -35.17 26.03 19.31
C SER A 542 -33.67 26.38 19.24
N ARG A 543 -33.29 27.54 19.79
CA ARG A 543 -31.90 28.00 19.87
C ARG A 543 -31.02 27.09 20.73
N GLU A 544 -31.57 26.59 21.84
CA GLU A 544 -30.87 25.75 22.82
C GLU A 544 -30.45 24.40 22.20
N LEU A 545 -31.19 23.93 21.20
CA LEU A 545 -30.85 22.74 20.41
C LEU A 545 -29.83 23.02 19.30
N ALA A 546 -29.76 24.27 18.84
CA ALA A 546 -28.87 24.67 17.74
C ALA A 546 -27.41 24.82 18.19
N GLU A 547 -27.16 25.34 19.38
CA GLU A 547 -25.81 25.53 19.93
C GLU A 547 -24.97 24.23 19.99
N PRO A 548 -25.43 23.13 20.61
CA PRO A 548 -24.66 21.88 20.62
C PRO A 548 -24.53 21.26 19.22
N PHE A 549 -25.52 21.46 18.34
CA PHE A 549 -25.42 21.03 16.94
C PHE A 549 -24.33 21.79 16.18
N TYR A 550 -24.29 23.13 16.29
CA TYR A 550 -23.27 23.97 15.65
C TYR A 550 -21.86 23.67 16.17
N ALA A 551 -21.72 23.42 17.48
CA ALA A 551 -20.43 23.06 18.08
C ALA A 551 -19.87 21.75 17.50
N VAL A 552 -20.70 20.72 17.32
CA VAL A 552 -20.27 19.44 16.73
C VAL A 552 -20.13 19.55 15.21
N LEU A 553 -21.01 20.27 14.51
CA LEU A 553 -20.92 20.52 13.06
C LEU A 553 -19.60 21.20 12.68
N ALA A 554 -19.11 22.14 13.49
CA ALA A 554 -17.82 22.81 13.28
C ALA A 554 -16.63 21.83 13.22
N ASN A 555 -16.73 20.69 13.94
CA ASN A 555 -15.72 19.64 13.97
C ASN A 555 -16.05 18.46 13.04
N ALA A 556 -17.28 18.39 12.51
CA ALA A 556 -17.77 17.32 11.65
C ALA A 556 -17.28 17.49 10.20
N ILE A 557 -15.97 17.36 10.00
CA ILE A 557 -15.28 17.49 8.71
C ILE A 557 -15.76 16.51 7.61
N PHE A 558 -16.57 15.50 7.95
CA PHE A 558 -17.13 14.54 7.01
C PHE A 558 -18.47 14.99 6.38
N VAL A 559 -19.14 16.01 6.92
CA VAL A 559 -20.43 16.48 6.37
C VAL A 559 -20.18 17.37 5.14
N LEU A 560 -20.69 16.96 3.98
CA LEU A 560 -20.58 17.73 2.73
C LEU A 560 -21.88 18.46 2.37
N GLU A 561 -23.03 17.88 2.74
CA GLU A 561 -24.35 18.47 2.51
C GLU A 561 -25.14 18.59 3.82
N LEU A 562 -25.69 19.77 4.07
CA LEU A 562 -26.50 20.07 5.26
C LEU A 562 -27.87 20.57 4.85
N HIS A 563 -28.92 19.82 5.21
CA HIS A 563 -30.30 20.28 5.18
C HIS A 563 -30.72 20.60 6.61
N ILE A 564 -31.03 21.87 6.86
CA ILE A 564 -31.28 22.39 8.21
C ILE A 564 -32.53 23.26 8.22
N VAL A 565 -33.51 22.89 9.04
CA VAL A 565 -34.71 23.70 9.30
C VAL A 565 -34.55 24.39 10.64
N LEU A 566 -34.69 25.72 10.66
CA LEU A 566 -34.67 26.51 11.89
C LEU A 566 -36.12 26.92 12.23
N ASP A 567 -36.76 26.19 13.15
CA ASP A 567 -38.19 26.30 13.46
C ASP A 567 -38.50 27.30 14.61
N TRP A 568 -37.73 28.38 14.69
CA TRP A 568 -37.92 29.49 15.64
C TRP A 568 -37.76 30.88 14.98
N GLU A 569 -37.94 31.94 15.77
CA GLU A 569 -37.65 33.32 15.36
C GLU A 569 -36.14 33.60 15.35
N CYS A 570 -35.43 33.10 14.33
CA CYS A 570 -33.99 33.30 14.19
C CYS A 570 -33.63 34.78 14.05
N THR A 571 -32.60 35.19 14.79
CA THR A 571 -31.99 36.52 14.76
C THR A 571 -30.76 36.54 13.85
N ALA A 572 -30.18 37.72 13.62
CA ALA A 572 -28.88 37.82 12.92
C ALA A 572 -27.77 37.00 13.61
N SER A 573 -27.80 36.91 14.95
CA SER A 573 -26.82 36.17 15.74
C SER A 573 -26.90 34.65 15.52
N ASP A 574 -28.11 34.12 15.32
CA ASP A 574 -28.31 32.68 15.08
C ASP A 574 -27.73 32.25 13.72
N ILE A 575 -27.92 33.09 12.69
CA ILE A 575 -27.36 32.85 11.36
C ILE A 575 -25.83 33.06 11.35
N GLN A 576 -25.30 33.98 12.16
CA GLN A 576 -23.85 34.18 12.31
C GLN A 576 -23.18 33.02 13.08
N ALA A 577 -23.86 32.41 14.05
CA ALA A 577 -23.39 31.19 14.69
C ALA A 577 -23.32 30.02 13.70
N LEU A 578 -24.35 29.86 12.86
CA LEU A 578 -24.34 28.90 11.75
C LEU A 578 -23.23 29.19 10.73
N GLU A 579 -23.02 30.46 10.34
CA GLU A 579 -21.91 30.88 9.47
C GLU A 579 -20.55 30.45 10.05
N SER A 580 -20.33 30.67 11.35
CA SER A 580 -19.07 30.33 12.02
C SER A 580 -18.85 28.81 12.10
N ALA A 581 -19.90 28.03 12.38
CA ALA A 581 -19.83 26.57 12.32
C ALA A 581 -19.55 26.08 10.89
N LEU A 582 -20.23 26.64 9.89
CA LEU A 582 -20.02 26.29 8.49
C LEU A 582 -18.60 26.63 8.00
N GLY A 583 -18.04 27.76 8.43
CA GLY A 583 -16.68 28.19 8.07
C GLY A 583 -15.58 27.27 8.58
N ASN A 584 -15.81 26.60 9.72
CA ASN A 584 -14.90 25.60 10.28
C ASN A 584 -15.16 24.18 9.70
N SER A 585 -16.41 23.90 9.30
CA SER A 585 -16.81 22.63 8.68
C SER A 585 -16.31 22.46 7.23
N LYS A 586 -16.55 21.27 6.66
CA LYS A 586 -16.37 20.98 5.22
C LYS A 586 -17.68 21.01 4.41
N VAL A 587 -18.77 21.54 4.98
CA VAL A 587 -20.06 21.66 4.28
C VAL A 587 -19.90 22.51 3.02
N SER A 588 -20.33 21.96 1.90
CA SER A 588 -20.23 22.57 0.57
C SER A 588 -21.58 22.78 -0.12
N SER A 589 -22.63 22.09 0.34
CA SER A 589 -24.02 22.32 -0.06
C SER A 589 -24.87 22.57 1.19
N LEU A 590 -25.54 23.72 1.23
CA LEU A 590 -26.41 24.13 2.33
C LEU A 590 -27.84 24.33 1.83
N ARG A 591 -28.78 23.56 2.37
CA ARG A 591 -30.22 23.84 2.29
C ARG A 591 -30.71 24.35 3.63
N LEU A 592 -30.95 25.65 3.72
CA LEU A 592 -31.40 26.34 4.93
C LEU A 592 -32.89 26.70 4.82
N ASP A 593 -33.71 26.23 5.74
CA ASP A 593 -35.16 26.48 5.74
C ASP A 593 -35.58 27.34 6.94
N LEU A 594 -36.18 28.50 6.66
CA LEU A 594 -36.51 29.55 7.62
C LEU A 594 -38.03 29.75 7.67
N ARG A 595 -38.76 28.73 8.15
CA ARG A 595 -40.24 28.70 8.10
C ARG A 595 -40.91 29.59 9.14
N ARG A 596 -40.34 29.68 10.34
CA ARG A 596 -40.93 30.38 11.51
C ARG A 596 -40.26 31.69 11.87
N THR A 597 -39.21 32.09 11.16
CA THR A 597 -38.77 33.47 11.21
C THR A 597 -39.95 34.35 10.76
N LYS A 598 -40.42 35.21 11.66
CA LYS A 598 -41.17 36.42 11.30
C LYS A 598 -40.23 37.36 10.58
N LEU A 599 -39.85 36.98 9.36
CA LEU A 599 -39.25 37.87 8.39
C LEU A 599 -40.35 38.88 8.03
N SER A 600 -40.49 39.91 8.86
CA SER A 600 -41.05 41.16 8.37
C SER A 600 -40.26 41.55 7.12
N THR A 601 -40.88 42.27 6.20
CA THR A 601 -40.17 42.78 5.01
C THR A 601 -38.94 43.63 5.40
N GLU A 602 -38.88 44.11 6.64
CA GLU A 602 -37.70 44.75 7.22
C GLU A 602 -36.50 43.79 7.36
N PHE A 603 -36.67 42.53 7.76
CA PHE A 603 -35.57 41.58 8.05
C PHE A 603 -34.66 41.32 6.84
N LEU A 604 -35.24 41.19 5.63
CA LEU A 604 -34.47 41.08 4.38
C LEU A 604 -33.93 42.44 3.88
N SER A 605 -34.46 43.55 4.40
CA SER A 605 -33.99 44.91 4.11
C SER A 605 -32.87 45.36 5.05
N THR A 606 -32.79 44.82 6.28
CA THR A 606 -31.72 45.10 7.24
C THR A 606 -30.40 44.57 6.70
N PHE A 607 -29.57 45.51 6.25
CA PHE A 607 -28.27 45.29 5.61
C PHE A 607 -27.39 44.26 6.32
N ALA A 608 -27.45 44.22 7.65
CA ALA A 608 -26.72 43.27 8.49
C ALA A 608 -27.03 41.80 8.17
N GLN A 609 -28.30 41.42 8.04
CA GLN A 609 -28.73 40.02 7.86
C GLN A 609 -28.52 39.54 6.43
N ARG A 610 -28.80 40.40 5.44
CA ARG A 610 -28.40 40.17 4.05
C ARG A 610 -26.88 40.03 3.93
N GLY A 611 -26.13 40.77 4.74
CA GLY A 611 -24.68 40.61 4.90
C GLY A 611 -24.26 39.22 5.38
N VAL A 612 -24.93 38.64 6.39
CA VAL A 612 -24.59 37.30 6.90
C VAL A 612 -24.80 36.22 5.84
N VAL A 613 -25.95 36.23 5.15
CA VAL A 613 -26.24 35.27 4.08
C VAL A 613 -25.21 35.35 2.95
N LEU A 614 -24.86 36.57 2.52
CA LEU A 614 -23.81 36.79 1.52
C LEU A 614 -22.42 36.37 1.99
N ARG A 615 -22.14 36.26 3.30
CA ARG A 615 -20.89 35.68 3.81
C ARG A 615 -20.92 34.15 3.76
N ILE A 616 -22.05 33.51 4.08
CA ILE A 616 -22.24 32.06 3.93
C ILE A 616 -22.02 31.64 2.47
N GLU A 617 -22.62 32.35 1.51
CA GLU A 617 -22.40 32.16 0.06
C GLU A 617 -20.94 32.36 -0.39
N ARG A 618 -20.12 33.07 0.39
CA ARG A 618 -18.70 33.36 0.12
C ARG A 618 -17.73 32.53 0.95
N LEU A 619 -18.21 31.60 1.78
CA LEU A 619 -17.32 30.71 2.53
C LEU A 619 -16.49 29.86 1.54
N PRO A 620 -15.19 29.65 1.79
CA PRO A 620 -14.26 29.08 0.80
C PRO A 620 -14.53 27.62 0.43
N ASN A 621 -15.42 26.95 1.18
CA ASN A 621 -15.86 25.56 0.97
C ASN A 621 -17.26 25.49 0.31
N MET A 622 -18.02 26.58 0.31
CA MET A 622 -19.43 26.61 -0.10
C MET A 622 -19.56 26.67 -1.63
N LYS A 623 -20.34 25.74 -2.20
CA LYS A 623 -20.62 25.62 -3.64
C LYS A 623 -22.08 25.89 -3.97
N MET A 624 -22.99 25.51 -3.09
CA MET A 624 -24.43 25.67 -3.27
C MET A 624 -25.09 26.13 -1.98
N VAL A 625 -25.90 27.19 -2.07
CA VAL A 625 -26.76 27.66 -0.98
C VAL A 625 -28.19 27.75 -1.50
N HIS A 626 -29.11 27.04 -0.85
CA HIS A 626 -30.53 27.03 -1.18
C HIS A 626 -31.35 27.41 0.05
N ILE A 627 -31.83 28.66 0.07
CA ILE A 627 -32.62 29.19 1.18
C ILE A 627 -34.12 29.05 0.87
N VAL A 628 -34.82 28.30 1.70
CA VAL A 628 -36.28 28.19 1.68
C VAL A 628 -36.86 29.24 2.64
N LEU A 629 -37.77 30.07 2.12
CA LEU A 629 -38.50 31.08 2.88
C LEU A 629 -39.97 30.68 2.99
N SER A 630 -40.62 31.08 4.07
CA SER A 630 -42.06 30.85 4.28
C SER A 630 -42.90 31.39 3.10
N PRO A 631 -43.95 30.66 2.64
CA PRO A 631 -44.79 31.06 1.50
C PRO A 631 -45.38 32.48 1.60
N GLN A 632 -45.62 32.96 2.83
CA GLN A 632 -46.17 34.29 3.08
C GLN A 632 -45.24 35.42 2.58
N LEU A 633 -43.93 35.19 2.56
CA LEU A 633 -42.96 36.15 2.00
C LEU A 633 -42.88 36.11 0.48
N THR A 634 -43.09 34.94 -0.14
CA THR A 634 -43.06 34.82 -1.60
C THR A 634 -44.24 35.60 -2.21
N ASP A 635 -45.40 35.60 -1.55
CA ASP A 635 -46.54 36.43 -1.93
C ASP A 635 -46.29 37.93 -1.69
N ALA A 636 -45.62 38.31 -0.60
CA ALA A 636 -45.26 39.71 -0.34
C ALA A 636 -44.25 40.24 -1.37
N GLN A 637 -43.21 39.46 -1.71
CA GLN A 637 -42.24 39.81 -2.76
C GLN A 637 -42.88 39.87 -4.16
N ARG A 638 -43.86 39.01 -4.46
CA ARG A 638 -44.65 39.08 -5.70
C ARG A 638 -45.59 40.28 -5.77
N ARG A 639 -45.94 40.91 -4.64
CA ARG A 639 -46.73 42.16 -4.59
C ARG A 639 -45.87 43.43 -4.63
N MET A 640 -44.56 43.31 -4.42
CA MET A 640 -43.58 44.41 -4.51
C MET A 640 -42.86 44.48 -5.86
N ARG A 641 -43.08 43.51 -6.74
CA ARG A 641 -42.66 43.51 -8.15
C ARG A 641 -43.86 43.78 -9.05
#